data_AF-A0AA92JXW7-F1
#
_entry.id   AF-A0AA92JXW7-F1
#
_cell.length_a   1.000
_cell.length_b   1.000
_cell.length_c   1.000
_cell.angle_alpha   90.00
_cell.angle_beta   90.00
_cell.angle_gamma   90.00
#
_symmetry.space_group_name_H-M   'P 1'
#
loop_
_entity.id
_entity.type
_entity.pdbx_description
1 polymer ?
#
loop_
_entity_poly.entity_id
_entity_poly.type
_entity_poly.pdbx_seq_one_letter_code
_entity_poly.pdbx_strand_id
1 'polypeptide(L)'
;MKAAPFLTVPKSLDAYAIDSSIPYQFQPSKIAIIGGGLTGVISALKLRSLGHEVSLYEANEDICLEASKIPAHCYGAPGYCHLPKDEQVEIFRSGLAFAKLFPQAISLRPTVFALSQNDRVRVTNDKNGRFRTIDDLKNSVKLAENEYKKAVESDPKNEVFGPVGNYQSGYTREQIQALRNQPLTGTPGKNDEWVANWAHEMSEDALSKLQYPVFLVKEPEINMLRFRELARSALRELGVDTRLGETVNDLFSQMGKPGIMINQSHFDYAVNCSGAESGTHDDKRRAVSERTVIVKGAGVASLPSPIDAMPQMYIMGAPMVHVSPFENGSAVINVTTPECTYVENGEARSKKTRSQVDLSEHMRSVMTSAGKGPHLYRTNNMISELGKLMPRMFGGAPEAFLGGHVCTVGSSDQRGTSITSVTENALTIIAPKATSAVTLDLAGKISAASRFNVHLPLKQEGDLQIRMDQDVLADRAATKARKMGLPVGMSRVLDTQHGPVRQSDRVTSGFILPQGAKKMSTGDVFDAAFRDKSGRQHVVIDGIAYGQDRRLGSGFGGEAFIYRDPVTSHEIVVKEYFRLRSQAFPGDMDVNPPKDAGKRAELANIQMEDFMIEKSAFDALATYPAAKNIAHALRAGSVDGRFTIVMPFFRGGSVRDLCKNLDKAVEDGIISVGQRRDSALYIMQGILSGMKYLAPILIHRDLKPDNVLLHIEKERDGTRVLIPKIADFGTSTLGTSSDLPVVTTPQYKSPEYLRAEQQGRGQHTPAQDVWSAGISLHELLTGRRPFDGDLPKDEHRIYDAVQNYASGNAEILPGDQSKAADLVRIMLNPSSNRATPAELLDHEAFHGINEKECQKTLALIHQS
;
A
#
# COMPACT_ATOMS: atom_id res chain seq x y z
N MET A 1 -12.71 40.57 -21.02
CA MET A 1 -14.13 40.22 -20.77
C MET A 1 -14.27 39.89 -19.29
N LYS A 2 -15.11 40.62 -18.55
CA LYS A 2 -15.34 40.38 -17.11
C LYS A 2 -16.08 39.05 -16.96
N ALA A 3 -15.46 38.08 -16.27
CA ALA A 3 -16.05 36.76 -16.02
C ALA A 3 -17.30 36.90 -15.12
N ALA A 4 -18.39 36.27 -15.54
CA ALA A 4 -19.63 36.18 -14.77
C ALA A 4 -19.40 35.35 -13.47
N PRO A 5 -20.15 35.58 -12.37
CA PRO A 5 -19.94 34.88 -11.11
C PRO A 5 -20.21 33.37 -11.22
N PHE A 6 -19.31 32.58 -10.63
CA PHE A 6 -19.19 31.12 -10.81
C PHE A 6 -20.07 30.27 -9.88
N LEU A 7 -20.86 30.89 -8.99
CA LEU A 7 -21.91 30.26 -8.21
C LEU A 7 -23.27 30.94 -8.52
N THR A 8 -24.31 30.17 -8.86
CA THR A 8 -25.70 30.59 -8.62
C THR A 8 -26.02 30.42 -7.14
N VAL A 9 -25.35 31.22 -6.30
CA VAL A 9 -25.88 31.62 -5.00
C VAL A 9 -26.70 32.88 -5.27
N PRO A 10 -27.88 33.06 -4.67
CA PRO A 10 -28.61 34.30 -4.83
C PRO A 10 -27.69 35.47 -4.52
N LYS A 11 -27.51 36.38 -5.49
CA LYS A 11 -26.54 37.48 -5.42
C LYS A 11 -26.87 38.53 -4.36
N SER A 12 -27.99 38.37 -3.66
CA SER A 12 -28.32 39.16 -2.49
C SER A 12 -29.05 38.29 -1.45
N LEU A 13 -28.88 38.66 -0.18
CA LEU A 13 -29.69 38.19 0.94
C LEU A 13 -31.20 38.41 0.70
N ASP A 14 -31.58 39.28 -0.25
CA ASP A 14 -32.98 39.60 -0.58
C ASP A 14 -33.76 38.46 -1.24
N ALA A 15 -33.08 37.42 -1.75
CA ALA A 15 -33.76 36.23 -2.28
C ALA A 15 -34.36 35.35 -1.18
N TYR A 16 -33.94 35.56 0.07
CA TYR A 16 -34.65 35.07 1.25
C TYR A 16 -35.64 36.16 1.65
N ALA A 17 -36.77 36.25 0.95
CA ALA A 17 -37.87 37.09 1.39
C ALA A 17 -38.25 36.65 2.81
N ILE A 18 -37.94 37.50 3.80
CA ILE A 18 -38.44 37.36 5.16
C ILE A 18 -39.96 37.35 5.02
N ASP A 19 -40.59 36.23 5.37
CA ASP A 19 -42.04 36.19 5.48
C ASP A 19 -42.44 37.19 6.57
N SER A 20 -42.87 38.38 6.14
CA SER A 20 -43.29 39.48 7.01
C SER A 20 -44.53 39.14 7.85
N SER A 21 -45.16 37.97 7.63
CA SER A 21 -46.26 37.45 8.44
C SER A 21 -45.79 36.63 9.67
N ILE A 22 -44.50 36.30 9.77
CA ILE A 22 -43.93 35.65 10.95
C ILE A 22 -43.52 36.74 11.96
N PRO A 23 -44.13 36.81 13.16
CA PRO A 23 -43.96 37.94 14.09
C PRO A 23 -42.60 38.01 14.80
N TYR A 24 -41.63 37.18 14.44
CA TYR A 24 -40.31 37.08 15.09
C TYR A 24 -39.19 37.56 14.17
N GLN A 25 -38.52 38.65 14.55
CA GLN A 25 -37.40 39.25 13.80
C GLN A 25 -36.16 38.32 13.80
N PHE A 26 -35.67 37.96 12.62
CA PHE A 26 -34.39 37.28 12.43
C PHE A 26 -33.23 38.17 12.91
N GLN A 27 -32.38 37.67 13.82
CA GLN A 27 -31.17 38.37 14.30
C GLN A 27 -29.90 37.60 13.88
N PRO A 28 -29.03 38.17 13.02
CA PRO A 28 -27.72 37.60 12.73
C PRO A 28 -26.89 37.40 14.02
N SER A 29 -26.15 36.29 14.08
CA SER A 29 -25.28 35.96 15.22
C SER A 29 -23.88 35.66 14.72
N LYS A 30 -22.89 35.93 15.57
CA LYS A 30 -21.48 35.63 15.32
C LYS A 30 -21.12 34.27 15.89
N ILE A 31 -20.88 33.30 15.03
CA ILE A 31 -20.71 31.90 15.39
C ILE A 31 -19.29 31.44 15.06
N ALA A 32 -18.63 30.81 16.03
CA ALA A 32 -17.37 30.13 15.81
C ALA A 32 -17.60 28.63 15.54
N ILE A 33 -16.90 28.08 14.56
CA ILE A 33 -16.83 26.65 14.31
C ILE A 33 -15.41 26.19 14.54
N ILE A 34 -15.24 25.15 15.36
CA ILE A 34 -13.93 24.65 15.78
C ILE A 34 -13.74 23.26 15.16
N GLY A 35 -12.73 23.12 14.30
CA GLY A 35 -12.47 21.94 13.50
C GLY A 35 -12.99 22.10 12.07
N GLY A 36 -12.07 22.09 11.09
CA GLY A 36 -12.33 22.18 9.65
C GLY A 36 -12.47 20.81 8.97
N GLY A 37 -12.81 19.77 9.72
CA GLY A 37 -13.27 18.50 9.16
C GLY A 37 -14.61 18.64 8.42
N LEU A 38 -15.10 17.54 7.84
CA LEU A 38 -16.30 17.56 7.00
C LEU A 38 -17.53 18.17 7.71
N THR A 39 -17.77 17.78 8.96
CA THR A 39 -18.87 18.31 9.78
C THR A 39 -18.76 19.81 10.00
N GLY A 40 -17.56 20.32 10.31
CA GLY A 40 -17.34 21.75 10.55
C GLY A 40 -17.51 22.57 9.28
N VAL A 41 -16.99 22.09 8.15
CA VAL A 41 -17.15 22.74 6.84
C VAL A 41 -18.62 22.82 6.42
N ILE A 42 -19.37 21.72 6.51
CA ILE A 42 -20.80 21.72 6.17
C ILE A 42 -21.60 22.63 7.11
N SER A 43 -21.28 22.60 8.41
CA SER A 43 -21.90 23.50 9.40
C SER A 43 -21.63 24.96 9.07
N ALA A 44 -20.41 25.30 8.63
CA ALA A 44 -20.03 26.66 8.24
C ALA A 44 -20.81 27.15 7.04
N LEU A 45 -20.90 26.33 5.99
CA LEU A 45 -21.65 26.64 4.78
C LEU A 45 -23.13 26.88 5.10
N LYS A 46 -23.74 25.99 5.90
CA LYS A 46 -25.16 26.10 6.30
C LYS A 46 -25.44 27.34 7.14
N LEU A 47 -24.68 27.57 8.21
CA LEU A 47 -24.92 28.72 9.09
C LEU A 47 -24.66 30.02 8.35
N ARG A 48 -23.67 30.05 7.46
CA ARG A 48 -23.40 31.22 6.64
C ARG A 48 -24.51 31.47 5.61
N SER A 49 -25.06 30.42 4.98
CA SER A 49 -26.17 30.58 4.02
C SER A 49 -27.48 31.02 4.70
N LEU A 50 -27.62 30.77 6.01
CA LEU A 50 -28.71 31.29 6.82
C LEU A 50 -28.51 32.75 7.29
N GLY A 51 -27.39 33.39 6.93
CA GLY A 51 -27.14 34.81 7.22
C GLY A 51 -26.32 35.11 8.48
N HIS A 52 -25.76 34.09 9.16
CA HIS A 52 -24.89 34.29 10.32
C HIS A 52 -23.47 34.74 9.91
N GLU A 53 -22.76 35.42 10.81
CA GLU A 53 -21.33 35.65 10.69
C GLU A 53 -20.59 34.43 11.21
N VAL A 54 -19.75 33.80 10.39
CA VAL A 54 -19.11 32.53 10.73
C VAL A 54 -17.60 32.64 10.62
N SER A 55 -16.90 32.25 11.69
CA SER A 55 -15.46 31.99 11.68
C SER A 55 -15.20 30.50 11.84
N LEU A 56 -14.44 29.90 10.92
CA LEU A 56 -14.04 28.49 10.94
C LEU A 56 -12.57 28.37 11.32
N TYR A 57 -12.28 27.78 12.49
CA TYR A 57 -10.94 27.49 12.98
C TYR A 57 -10.53 26.06 12.63
N GLU A 58 -9.35 25.90 12.02
CA GLU A 58 -8.75 24.60 11.73
C GLU A 58 -7.26 24.65 12.09
N ALA A 59 -6.82 23.73 12.94
CA ALA A 59 -5.45 23.65 13.40
C ALA A 59 -4.49 23.21 12.28
N ASN A 60 -4.99 22.46 11.31
CA ASN A 60 -4.25 22.09 10.11
C ASN A 60 -4.16 23.27 9.12
N GLU A 61 -3.16 23.26 8.25
CA GLU A 61 -2.99 24.26 7.18
C GLU A 61 -4.12 24.23 6.13
N ASP A 62 -5.04 23.25 6.22
CA ASP A 62 -6.05 23.02 5.22
C ASP A 62 -7.25 22.21 5.77
N ILE A 63 -8.46 22.53 5.31
CA ILE A 63 -9.71 21.87 5.69
C ILE A 63 -9.73 20.40 5.26
N CYS A 64 -10.46 19.57 6.02
CA CYS A 64 -10.70 18.16 5.76
C CYS A 64 -9.42 17.33 5.60
N LEU A 65 -8.25 17.79 6.08
CA LEU A 65 -6.98 17.10 5.85
C LEU A 65 -6.97 15.66 6.39
N GLU A 66 -7.58 15.42 7.57
CA GLU A 66 -7.69 14.07 8.15
C GLU A 66 -8.85 13.26 7.55
N ALA A 67 -10.00 13.90 7.29
CA ALA A 67 -11.18 13.25 6.71
C ALA A 67 -11.04 12.93 5.20
N SER A 68 -10.10 13.58 4.50
CA SER A 68 -9.93 13.45 3.04
C SER A 68 -9.01 12.32 2.61
N LYS A 69 -8.42 11.60 3.56
CA LYS A 69 -7.40 10.57 3.27
C LYS A 69 -8.06 9.30 2.76
N ILE A 70 -9.11 8.82 3.41
CA ILE A 70 -9.86 7.63 3.02
C ILE A 70 -11.06 8.10 2.19
N PRO A 71 -11.34 7.50 1.01
CA PRO A 71 -12.56 7.79 0.29
C PRO A 71 -13.79 7.64 1.18
N ALA A 72 -14.66 8.65 1.15
CA ALA A 72 -15.91 8.62 1.88
C ALA A 72 -16.99 8.08 0.95
N HIS A 73 -17.90 7.29 1.49
CA HIS A 73 -18.93 6.66 0.67
C HIS A 73 -20.27 7.37 0.87
N CYS A 74 -21.03 7.50 -0.21
CA CYS A 74 -22.46 7.77 -0.13
C CYS A 74 -23.26 6.49 0.18
N TYR A 75 -22.63 5.42 0.70
CA TYR A 75 -23.32 4.18 1.05
C TYR A 75 -24.53 4.52 1.92
N GLY A 76 -25.69 4.30 1.35
CA GLY A 76 -26.97 4.48 1.98
C GLY A 76 -27.26 3.28 2.87
N ALA A 77 -28.51 2.83 2.83
CA ALA A 77 -28.94 1.68 3.61
C ALA A 77 -28.06 0.41 3.42
N PRO A 78 -27.66 -0.01 2.21
CA PRO A 78 -27.06 -1.33 1.96
C PRO A 78 -25.79 -1.61 2.76
N GLY A 79 -24.86 -0.64 2.82
CA GLY A 79 -23.62 -0.75 3.59
C GLY A 79 -23.83 -0.87 5.11
N TYR A 80 -25.03 -0.59 5.58
CA TYR A 80 -25.41 -0.57 6.99
C TYR A 80 -26.65 -1.42 7.29
N CYS A 81 -26.87 -2.49 6.54
CA CYS A 81 -28.05 -3.34 6.63
C CYS A 81 -28.23 -4.05 8.00
N HIS A 82 -27.24 -4.00 8.90
CA HIS A 82 -27.36 -4.47 10.29
C HIS A 82 -27.97 -3.43 11.25
N LEU A 83 -28.13 -2.16 10.82
CA LEU A 83 -28.71 -1.09 11.63
C LEU A 83 -30.25 -1.10 11.60
N PRO A 84 -30.91 -0.39 12.54
CA PRO A 84 -32.36 -0.14 12.46
C PRO A 84 -32.76 0.57 11.15
N LYS A 85 -34.00 0.35 10.71
CA LYS A 85 -34.50 0.85 9.41
C LYS A 85 -34.50 2.38 9.33
N ASP A 86 -34.88 3.05 10.41
CA ASP A 86 -34.88 4.51 10.53
C ASP A 86 -33.47 5.10 10.38
N GLU A 87 -32.47 4.50 11.02
CA GLU A 87 -31.07 4.90 10.84
C GLU A 87 -30.60 4.66 9.39
N GLN A 88 -30.96 3.53 8.78
CA GLN A 88 -30.66 3.25 7.37
C GLN A 88 -31.23 4.32 6.43
N VAL A 89 -32.47 4.75 6.66
CA VAL A 89 -33.13 5.82 5.89
C VAL A 89 -32.44 7.16 6.09
N GLU A 90 -32.07 7.51 7.33
CA GLU A 90 -31.35 8.76 7.62
C GLU A 90 -30.01 8.82 6.87
N ILE A 91 -29.25 7.73 6.88
CA ILE A 91 -27.96 7.64 6.18
C ILE A 91 -28.17 7.82 4.68
N PHE A 92 -29.13 7.09 4.09
CA PHE A 92 -29.44 7.19 2.67
C PHE A 92 -29.82 8.63 2.28
N ARG A 93 -30.71 9.27 3.03
CA ARG A 93 -31.13 10.66 2.79
C ARG A 93 -29.96 11.63 2.92
N SER A 94 -29.06 11.41 3.87
CA SER A 94 -27.85 12.24 4.03
C SER A 94 -26.90 12.13 2.84
N GLY A 95 -26.71 10.91 2.31
CA GLY A 95 -25.92 10.66 1.10
C GLY A 95 -26.53 11.32 -0.13
N LEU A 96 -27.85 11.21 -0.30
CA LEU A 96 -28.60 11.85 -1.37
C LEU A 96 -28.47 13.38 -1.30
N ALA A 97 -28.67 13.97 -0.12
CA ALA A 97 -28.53 15.41 0.09
C ALA A 97 -27.10 15.90 -0.20
N PHE A 98 -26.09 15.13 0.21
CA PHE A 98 -24.69 15.43 -0.10
C PHE A 98 -24.44 15.43 -1.62
N ALA A 99 -24.93 14.41 -2.32
CA ALA A 99 -24.77 14.29 -3.77
C ALA A 99 -25.47 15.42 -4.54
N LYS A 100 -26.61 15.91 -4.04
CA LYS A 100 -27.27 17.10 -4.60
C LYS A 100 -26.45 18.36 -4.38
N LEU A 101 -25.86 18.53 -3.19
CA LEU A 101 -25.12 19.73 -2.82
C LEU A 101 -23.75 19.81 -3.52
N PHE A 102 -23.05 18.68 -3.68
CA PHE A 102 -21.73 18.59 -4.30
C PHE A 102 -21.68 17.62 -5.48
N PRO A 103 -22.45 17.84 -6.56
CA PRO A 103 -22.58 16.87 -7.65
C PRO A 103 -21.24 16.56 -8.33
N GLN A 104 -20.34 17.56 -8.44
CA GLN A 104 -19.01 17.39 -9.06
C GLN A 104 -17.98 16.67 -8.16
N ALA A 105 -18.34 16.34 -6.92
CA ALA A 105 -17.53 15.50 -6.03
C ALA A 105 -17.94 14.01 -6.09
N ILE A 106 -19.04 13.66 -6.77
CA ILE A 106 -19.58 12.31 -6.81
C ILE A 106 -18.98 11.53 -7.98
N SER A 107 -18.49 10.32 -7.72
CA SER A 107 -18.03 9.37 -8.75
C SER A 107 -19.13 8.34 -9.00
N LEU A 108 -19.80 8.38 -10.15
CA LEU A 108 -21.00 7.56 -10.47
C LEU A 108 -20.70 6.08 -10.76
N ARG A 109 -19.58 5.56 -10.26
CA ARG A 109 -19.21 4.15 -10.29
C ARG A 109 -20.14 3.35 -9.37
N PRO A 110 -20.87 2.32 -9.85
CA PRO A 110 -21.73 1.51 -9.00
C PRO A 110 -20.92 0.67 -8.00
N THR A 111 -21.61 0.17 -6.97
CA THR A 111 -21.01 -0.65 -5.91
C THR A 111 -21.62 -2.04 -5.90
N VAL A 112 -20.77 -3.07 -5.90
CA VAL A 112 -21.14 -4.45 -5.61
C VAL A 112 -21.15 -4.65 -4.10
N PHE A 113 -22.31 -5.00 -3.54
CA PHE A 113 -22.48 -5.44 -2.17
C PHE A 113 -22.64 -6.97 -2.12
N ALA A 114 -21.75 -7.62 -1.37
CA ALA A 114 -21.81 -9.06 -1.13
C ALA A 114 -21.65 -9.36 0.37
N LEU A 115 -22.22 -10.48 0.81
CA LEU A 115 -22.11 -10.94 2.19
C LEU A 115 -21.35 -12.27 2.22
N SER A 116 -20.33 -12.37 3.04
CA SER A 116 -19.58 -13.62 3.25
C SER A 116 -20.40 -14.60 4.09
N GLN A 117 -20.21 -15.91 3.86
CA GLN A 117 -20.78 -16.97 4.69
C GLN A 117 -20.26 -16.93 6.14
N ASN A 118 -19.09 -16.32 6.37
CA ASN A 118 -18.50 -16.17 7.70
C ASN A 118 -18.83 -14.83 8.38
N ASP A 119 -19.83 -14.07 7.89
CA ASP A 119 -20.24 -12.81 8.51
C ASP A 119 -20.73 -13.04 9.95
N ARG A 120 -20.11 -12.33 10.91
CA ARG A 120 -20.42 -12.40 12.34
C ARG A 120 -20.90 -11.06 12.90
N VAL A 121 -21.34 -10.15 12.04
CA VAL A 121 -21.91 -8.87 12.48
C VAL A 121 -23.29 -9.11 13.06
N ARG A 122 -23.52 -8.66 14.30
CA ARG A 122 -24.85 -8.73 14.93
C ARG A 122 -25.76 -7.63 14.42
N VAL A 123 -27.03 -7.95 14.28
CA VAL A 123 -28.07 -6.95 14.01
C VAL A 123 -28.29 -6.11 15.27
N THR A 124 -28.20 -4.78 15.11
CA THR A 124 -28.34 -3.83 16.21
C THR A 124 -29.76 -3.89 16.79
N ASN A 125 -29.87 -3.85 18.12
CA ASN A 125 -31.12 -3.94 18.87
C ASN A 125 -31.92 -5.25 18.69
N ASP A 126 -31.33 -6.28 18.09
CA ASP A 126 -31.93 -7.61 18.05
C ASP A 126 -31.82 -8.28 19.43
N LYS A 127 -32.97 -8.58 20.05
CA LYS A 127 -33.05 -9.14 21.41
C LYS A 127 -32.38 -10.51 21.55
N ASN A 128 -32.26 -11.25 20.45
CA ASN A 128 -31.68 -12.59 20.42
C ASN A 128 -30.21 -12.57 19.96
N GLY A 129 -29.66 -11.39 19.67
CA GLY A 129 -28.28 -11.23 19.21
C GLY A 129 -28.00 -11.90 17.86
N ARG A 130 -29.01 -12.00 16.99
CA ARG A 130 -28.91 -12.66 15.68
C ARG A 130 -27.81 -12.01 14.81
N PHE A 131 -27.07 -12.84 14.08
CA PHE A 131 -26.15 -12.39 13.04
C PHE A 131 -26.89 -11.94 11.78
N ARG A 132 -26.35 -10.92 11.12
CA ARG A 132 -26.84 -10.41 9.85
C ARG A 132 -26.85 -11.51 8.78
N THR A 133 -27.87 -11.53 7.95
CA THR A 133 -28.04 -12.48 6.85
C THR A 133 -28.22 -11.76 5.51
N ILE A 134 -28.23 -12.53 4.42
CA ILE A 134 -28.49 -12.01 3.09
C ILE A 134 -29.86 -11.35 2.94
N ASP A 135 -30.85 -11.76 3.73
CA ASP A 135 -32.18 -11.13 3.74
C ASP A 135 -32.14 -9.71 4.29
N ASP A 136 -31.29 -9.44 5.29
CA ASP A 136 -31.09 -8.08 5.81
C ASP A 136 -30.51 -7.17 4.73
N LEU A 137 -29.51 -7.63 3.98
CA LEU A 137 -28.94 -6.90 2.85
C LEU A 137 -29.98 -6.66 1.76
N LYS A 138 -30.72 -7.71 1.36
CA LYS A 138 -31.79 -7.61 0.35
C LYS A 138 -32.87 -6.60 0.74
N ASN A 139 -33.31 -6.63 2.00
CA ASN A 139 -34.31 -5.69 2.51
C ASN A 139 -33.78 -4.25 2.53
N SER A 140 -32.50 -4.09 2.87
CA SER A 140 -31.82 -2.80 2.90
C SER A 140 -31.65 -2.19 1.50
N VAL A 141 -31.27 -2.99 0.49
CA VAL A 141 -31.21 -2.56 -0.92
C VAL A 141 -32.57 -2.08 -1.41
N LYS A 142 -33.64 -2.84 -1.14
CA LYS A 142 -35.01 -2.42 -1.46
C LYS A 142 -35.44 -1.16 -0.73
N LEU A 143 -35.02 -0.99 0.52
CA LEU A 143 -35.31 0.20 1.31
C LEU A 143 -34.69 1.45 0.65
N ALA A 144 -33.42 1.38 0.27
CA ALA A 144 -32.74 2.47 -0.43
C ALA A 144 -33.40 2.79 -1.78
N GLU A 145 -33.71 1.78 -2.60
CA GLU A 145 -34.40 1.96 -3.89
C GLU A 145 -35.76 2.66 -3.72
N ASN A 146 -36.55 2.25 -2.72
CA ASN A 146 -37.85 2.86 -2.44
C ASN A 146 -37.72 4.30 -1.94
N GLU A 147 -36.75 4.60 -1.07
CA GLU A 147 -36.52 5.98 -0.62
C GLU A 147 -35.99 6.87 -1.75
N TYR A 148 -35.14 6.33 -2.63
CA TYR A 148 -34.70 7.04 -3.83
C TYR A 148 -35.87 7.36 -4.75
N LYS A 149 -36.71 6.36 -5.03
CA LYS A 149 -37.93 6.52 -5.83
C LYS A 149 -38.84 7.60 -5.27
N LYS A 150 -39.15 7.56 -3.97
CA LYS A 150 -39.98 8.59 -3.30
C LYS A 150 -39.37 9.98 -3.44
N ALA A 151 -38.05 10.10 -3.28
CA ALA A 151 -37.37 11.38 -3.44
C ALA A 151 -37.51 11.91 -4.87
N VAL A 152 -37.24 11.08 -5.89
CA VAL A 152 -37.37 11.48 -7.31
C VAL A 152 -38.83 11.80 -7.68
N GLU A 153 -39.80 11.04 -7.18
CA GLU A 153 -41.23 11.33 -7.39
C GLU A 153 -41.65 12.66 -6.75
N SER A 154 -41.06 13.02 -5.60
CA SER A 154 -41.33 14.30 -4.94
C SER A 154 -40.68 15.51 -5.63
N ASP A 155 -39.48 15.32 -6.18
CA ASP A 155 -38.74 16.32 -6.95
C ASP A 155 -37.78 15.59 -7.92
N PRO A 156 -38.01 15.67 -9.25
CA PRO A 156 -37.18 15.02 -10.25
C PRO A 156 -35.68 15.39 -10.18
N LYS A 157 -35.32 16.54 -9.58
CA LYS A 157 -33.91 16.93 -9.38
C LYS A 157 -33.18 16.03 -8.39
N ASN A 158 -33.89 15.18 -7.65
CA ASN A 158 -33.29 14.17 -6.79
C ASN A 158 -32.70 12.99 -7.58
N GLU A 159 -32.89 12.90 -8.90
CA GLU A 159 -32.37 11.80 -9.73
C GLU A 159 -30.85 11.94 -10.00
N VAL A 160 -30.04 11.92 -8.95
CA VAL A 160 -28.58 12.17 -9.00
C VAL A 160 -27.75 10.88 -9.08
N PHE A 161 -28.34 9.72 -8.84
CA PHE A 161 -27.68 8.40 -8.92
C PHE A 161 -28.00 7.65 -10.22
N GLY A 162 -28.68 8.31 -11.16
CA GLY A 162 -29.17 7.73 -12.39
C GLY A 162 -30.63 7.26 -12.30
N PRO A 163 -31.16 6.64 -13.38
CA PRO A 163 -32.58 6.33 -13.48
C PRO A 163 -33.08 5.41 -12.37
N VAL A 164 -34.19 5.79 -11.73
CA VAL A 164 -34.79 5.02 -10.60
C VAL A 164 -35.00 3.54 -10.96
N GLY A 165 -35.50 3.24 -12.17
CA GLY A 165 -35.75 1.87 -12.63
C GLY A 165 -34.49 1.02 -12.86
N ASN A 166 -33.29 1.59 -12.71
CA ASN A 166 -32.01 0.92 -12.85
C ASN A 166 -31.10 1.13 -11.62
N TYR A 167 -31.71 1.41 -10.45
CA TYR A 167 -30.97 1.71 -9.23
C TYR A 167 -30.15 0.51 -8.72
N GLN A 168 -30.67 -0.71 -8.86
CA GLN A 168 -29.99 -1.91 -8.39
C GLN A 168 -30.25 -3.13 -9.29
N SER A 169 -29.39 -4.14 -9.19
CA SER A 169 -29.57 -5.45 -9.81
C SER A 169 -29.04 -6.54 -8.89
N GLY A 170 -29.84 -7.59 -8.66
CA GLY A 170 -29.45 -8.76 -7.87
C GLY A 170 -29.08 -9.95 -8.75
N TYR A 171 -28.01 -10.66 -8.40
CA TYR A 171 -27.44 -11.75 -9.19
C TYR A 171 -27.36 -13.04 -8.37
N THR A 172 -27.86 -14.14 -8.93
CA THR A 172 -27.66 -15.48 -8.38
C THR A 172 -26.24 -15.98 -8.65
N ARG A 173 -25.86 -17.08 -8.01
CA ARG A 173 -24.54 -17.70 -8.22
C ARG A 173 -24.34 -18.12 -9.67
N GLU A 174 -25.37 -18.70 -10.27
CA GLU A 174 -25.36 -19.18 -11.65
C GLU A 174 -25.20 -18.01 -12.63
N GLN A 175 -25.85 -16.88 -12.35
CA GLN A 175 -25.70 -15.66 -13.15
C GLN A 175 -24.29 -15.07 -13.02
N ILE A 176 -23.72 -15.02 -11.81
CA ILE A 176 -22.33 -14.57 -11.61
C ILE A 176 -21.35 -15.47 -12.37
N GLN A 177 -21.53 -16.79 -12.32
CA GLN A 177 -20.69 -17.75 -13.05
C GLN A 177 -20.84 -17.59 -14.57
N ALA A 178 -22.06 -17.36 -15.07
CA ALA A 178 -22.29 -17.10 -16.48
C ALA A 178 -21.61 -15.80 -16.95
N LEU A 179 -21.71 -14.72 -16.17
CA LEU A 179 -21.08 -13.43 -16.45
C LEU A 179 -19.56 -13.49 -16.38
N ARG A 180 -18.99 -14.22 -15.41
CA ARG A 180 -17.54 -14.43 -15.23
C ARG A 180 -16.84 -15.00 -16.47
N ASN A 181 -17.56 -15.83 -17.23
CA ASN A 181 -17.05 -16.49 -18.43
C ASN A 181 -17.19 -15.63 -19.70
N GLN A 182 -17.81 -14.45 -19.61
CA GLN A 182 -17.91 -13.54 -20.74
C GLN A 182 -16.59 -12.76 -20.94
N PRO A 183 -16.29 -12.31 -22.17
CA PRO A 183 -15.15 -11.43 -22.40
C PRO A 183 -15.26 -10.15 -21.58
N LEU A 184 -14.13 -9.71 -21.02
CA LEU A 184 -14.06 -8.41 -20.34
C LEU A 184 -14.51 -7.29 -21.28
N THR A 185 -15.35 -6.41 -20.75
CA THR A 185 -15.75 -5.19 -21.45
C THR A 185 -14.91 -4.03 -20.92
N GLY A 186 -14.58 -3.08 -21.80
CA GLY A 186 -13.82 -1.88 -21.43
C GLY A 186 -14.64 -0.97 -20.50
N THR A 187 -15.04 0.21 -20.97
CA THR A 187 -15.82 1.16 -20.18
C THR A 187 -17.29 0.69 -20.05
N PRO A 188 -17.74 0.16 -18.90
CA PRO A 188 -19.04 -0.52 -18.82
C PRO A 188 -20.19 0.49 -18.74
N GLY A 189 -21.21 0.31 -19.58
CA GLY A 189 -22.44 1.12 -19.59
C GLY A 189 -23.61 0.45 -18.88
N LYS A 190 -23.64 -0.89 -18.85
CA LYS A 190 -24.72 -1.69 -18.25
C LYS A 190 -24.29 -2.36 -16.96
N ASN A 191 -25.27 -2.68 -16.10
CA ASN A 191 -25.00 -3.32 -14.80
C ASN A 191 -24.31 -4.69 -14.96
N ASP A 192 -24.75 -5.51 -15.91
CA ASP A 192 -24.16 -6.83 -16.17
C ASP A 192 -22.69 -6.75 -16.58
N GLU A 193 -22.30 -5.71 -17.34
CA GLU A 193 -20.91 -5.48 -17.78
C GLU A 193 -20.00 -5.14 -16.58
N TRP A 194 -20.48 -4.29 -15.66
CA TRP A 194 -19.80 -4.03 -14.39
C TRP A 194 -19.62 -5.31 -13.58
N VAL A 195 -20.67 -6.10 -13.45
CA VAL A 195 -20.65 -7.34 -12.65
C VAL A 195 -19.80 -8.43 -13.31
N ALA A 196 -19.79 -8.53 -14.64
CA ALA A 196 -18.91 -9.43 -15.38
C ALA A 196 -17.44 -9.10 -15.11
N ASN A 197 -17.06 -7.83 -15.22
CA ASN A 197 -15.69 -7.38 -14.95
C ASN A 197 -15.27 -7.67 -13.49
N TRP A 198 -16.16 -7.44 -12.52
CA TRP A 198 -15.91 -7.82 -11.13
C TRP A 198 -15.76 -9.34 -10.95
N ALA A 199 -16.71 -10.12 -11.45
CA ALA A 199 -16.74 -11.57 -11.29
C ALA A 199 -15.53 -12.24 -11.96
N HIS A 200 -15.05 -11.66 -13.07
CA HIS A 200 -13.87 -12.12 -13.79
C HIS A 200 -12.61 -12.08 -12.93
N GLU A 201 -12.45 -11.07 -12.07
CA GLU A 201 -11.30 -10.96 -11.16
C GLU A 201 -11.37 -11.88 -9.95
N MET A 202 -12.57 -12.24 -9.50
CA MET A 202 -12.79 -13.08 -8.32
C MET A 202 -12.36 -14.53 -8.56
N SER A 203 -11.77 -15.18 -7.55
CA SER A 203 -11.49 -16.62 -7.57
C SER A 203 -12.76 -17.44 -7.35
N GLU A 204 -12.80 -18.69 -7.86
CA GLU A 204 -13.92 -19.60 -7.60
C GLU A 204 -14.09 -19.88 -6.09
N ASP A 205 -12.99 -20.04 -5.37
CA ASP A 205 -13.02 -20.24 -3.92
C ASP A 205 -13.67 -19.05 -3.21
N ALA A 206 -13.31 -17.81 -3.57
CA ALA A 206 -13.92 -16.61 -3.01
C ALA A 206 -15.42 -16.53 -3.33
N LEU A 207 -15.81 -16.76 -4.59
CA LEU A 207 -17.21 -16.75 -5.00
C LEU A 207 -18.05 -17.84 -4.30
N SER A 208 -17.44 -18.98 -3.99
CA SER A 208 -18.09 -20.09 -3.28
C SER A 208 -18.40 -19.78 -1.81
N LYS A 209 -17.66 -18.84 -1.21
CA LYS A 209 -17.78 -18.40 0.19
C LYS A 209 -18.73 -17.23 0.39
N LEU A 210 -19.38 -16.74 -0.67
CA LEU A 210 -20.40 -15.70 -0.59
C LEU A 210 -21.80 -16.28 -0.34
N GLN A 211 -22.65 -15.47 0.28
CA GLN A 211 -24.10 -15.63 0.30
C GLN A 211 -24.68 -14.94 -0.94
N TYR A 212 -25.76 -15.49 -1.49
CA TYR A 212 -26.42 -14.98 -2.70
C TYR A 212 -27.89 -14.63 -2.41
N PRO A 213 -28.45 -13.63 -3.11
CA PRO A 213 -27.88 -12.92 -4.27
C PRO A 213 -26.86 -11.83 -3.90
N VAL A 214 -25.89 -11.59 -4.80
CA VAL A 214 -25.00 -10.42 -4.76
C VAL A 214 -25.72 -9.24 -5.44
N PHE A 215 -25.54 -8.02 -4.94
CA PHE A 215 -26.23 -6.84 -5.47
C PHE A 215 -25.26 -5.83 -6.06
N LEU A 216 -25.52 -5.36 -7.28
CA LEU A 216 -24.94 -4.14 -7.80
C LEU A 216 -25.91 -2.98 -7.52
N VAL A 217 -25.45 -1.92 -6.87
CA VAL A 217 -26.28 -0.76 -6.49
C VAL A 217 -25.63 0.53 -6.99
N LYS A 218 -26.42 1.47 -7.49
CA LYS A 218 -25.99 2.81 -7.94
C LYS A 218 -25.73 3.76 -6.78
N GLU A 219 -25.00 3.30 -5.76
CA GLU A 219 -24.54 4.14 -4.66
C GLU A 219 -23.07 4.53 -4.89
N PRO A 220 -22.80 5.80 -5.24
CA PRO A 220 -21.48 6.24 -5.65
C PRO A 220 -20.55 6.56 -4.47
N GLU A 221 -19.30 6.86 -4.80
CA GLU A 221 -18.28 7.32 -3.86
C GLU A 221 -18.15 8.85 -3.89
N ILE A 222 -17.75 9.43 -2.75
CA ILE A 222 -17.38 10.84 -2.64
C ILE A 222 -15.88 10.96 -2.89
N ASN A 223 -15.53 11.65 -3.97
CA ASN A 223 -14.16 12.07 -4.24
C ASN A 223 -13.78 13.22 -3.30
N MET A 224 -13.09 12.88 -2.20
CA MET A 224 -12.72 13.83 -1.16
C MET A 224 -11.75 14.92 -1.63
N LEU A 225 -10.91 14.64 -2.65
CA LEU A 225 -10.01 15.63 -3.24
C LEU A 225 -10.81 16.72 -3.96
N ARG A 226 -11.85 16.35 -4.71
CA ARG A 226 -12.74 17.30 -5.40
C ARG A 226 -13.66 18.05 -4.43
N PHE A 227 -14.26 17.33 -3.48
CA PHE A 227 -15.09 17.93 -2.43
C PHE A 227 -14.37 19.07 -1.71
N ARG A 228 -13.09 18.86 -1.35
CA ARG A 228 -12.29 19.87 -0.65
C ARG A 228 -12.16 21.17 -1.43
N GLU A 229 -11.88 21.08 -2.73
CA GLU A 229 -11.72 22.25 -3.59
C GLU A 229 -13.05 23.00 -3.78
N LEU A 230 -14.14 22.26 -3.94
CA LEU A 230 -15.50 22.80 -3.99
C LEU A 230 -15.86 23.51 -2.68
N ALA A 231 -15.65 22.85 -1.55
CA ALA A 231 -15.93 23.40 -0.22
C ALA A 231 -15.09 24.65 0.07
N ARG A 232 -13.79 24.62 -0.24
CA ARG A 232 -12.91 25.79 -0.10
C ARG A 232 -13.38 26.97 -0.94
N SER A 233 -13.82 26.72 -2.17
CA SER A 233 -14.38 27.79 -3.01
C SER A 233 -15.67 28.34 -2.40
N ALA A 234 -16.58 27.47 -1.97
CA ALA A 234 -17.85 27.85 -1.37
C ALA A 234 -17.68 28.66 -0.07
N LEU A 235 -16.76 28.25 0.82
CA LEU A 235 -16.46 29.00 2.06
C LEU A 235 -15.98 30.42 1.74
N ARG A 236 -15.08 30.56 0.77
CA ARG A 236 -14.56 31.87 0.32
C ARG A 236 -15.66 32.73 -0.29
N GLU A 237 -16.49 32.16 -1.15
CA GLU A 237 -17.55 32.89 -1.87
C GLU A 237 -18.70 33.30 -0.95
N LEU A 238 -19.02 32.50 0.06
CA LEU A 238 -19.96 32.87 1.11
C LEU A 238 -19.34 33.84 2.14
N GLY A 239 -18.03 34.09 2.10
CA GLY A 239 -17.35 35.00 3.01
C GLY A 239 -17.25 34.46 4.45
N VAL A 240 -16.99 33.17 4.61
CA VAL A 240 -16.64 32.58 5.92
C VAL A 240 -15.21 32.98 6.28
N ASP A 241 -15.01 33.51 7.48
CA ASP A 241 -13.68 33.83 8.03
C ASP A 241 -12.95 32.52 8.36
N THR A 242 -12.14 32.04 7.41
CA THR A 242 -11.47 30.73 7.52
C THR A 242 -10.05 30.91 8.05
N ARG A 243 -9.80 30.36 9.24
CA ARG A 243 -8.53 30.47 9.97
C ARG A 243 -7.81 29.13 10.01
N LEU A 244 -7.01 28.88 8.97
CA LEU A 244 -6.23 27.65 8.79
C LEU A 244 -4.87 27.77 9.49
N GLY A 245 -4.40 26.69 10.11
CA GLY A 245 -3.18 26.68 10.91
C GLY A 245 -3.34 27.32 12.29
N GLU A 246 -4.57 27.69 12.69
CA GLU A 246 -4.86 28.34 13.97
C GLU A 246 -5.49 27.38 14.97
N THR A 247 -4.75 27.06 16.03
CA THR A 247 -5.26 26.23 17.14
C THR A 247 -6.08 27.07 18.12
N VAL A 248 -7.25 26.56 18.52
CA VAL A 248 -8.07 27.17 19.59
C VAL A 248 -7.51 26.78 20.96
N ASN A 249 -6.76 27.69 21.58
CA ASN A 249 -6.13 27.47 22.88
C ASN A 249 -7.04 27.92 24.02
N ASP A 250 -7.70 29.06 23.85
CA ASP A 250 -8.58 29.66 24.86
C ASP A 250 -10.03 29.54 24.44
N LEU A 251 -10.86 28.95 25.30
CA LEU A 251 -12.30 28.79 25.08
C LEU A 251 -13.04 28.85 26.41
N PHE A 252 -13.66 29.99 26.71
CA PHE A 252 -14.31 30.23 28.00
C PHE A 252 -15.46 31.23 27.91
N SER A 253 -16.43 31.10 28.81
CA SER A 253 -17.50 32.09 29.02
C SER A 253 -16.97 33.22 29.91
N GLN A 254 -17.19 34.48 29.53
CA GLN A 254 -16.85 35.61 30.39
C GLN A 254 -18.01 35.91 31.36
N MET A 255 -17.71 36.01 32.65
CA MET A 255 -18.72 36.29 33.69
C MET A 255 -19.43 37.64 33.39
N GLY A 256 -20.76 37.62 33.34
CA GLY A 256 -21.58 38.81 33.11
C GLY A 256 -21.72 39.26 31.65
N LYS A 257 -21.12 38.55 30.67
CA LYS A 257 -21.34 38.80 29.24
C LYS A 257 -21.91 37.57 28.53
N PRO A 258 -22.99 37.70 27.74
CA PRO A 258 -23.49 36.58 26.93
C PRO A 258 -22.46 36.20 25.85
N GLY A 259 -22.43 34.92 25.47
CA GLY A 259 -21.52 34.41 24.45
C GLY A 259 -20.25 33.76 25.00
N ILE A 260 -19.26 33.55 24.12
CA ILE A 260 -18.04 32.79 24.37
C ILE A 260 -16.81 33.48 23.77
N MET A 261 -15.69 33.44 24.48
CA MET A 261 -14.40 33.95 24.01
C MET A 261 -13.57 32.82 23.40
N ILE A 262 -13.05 33.04 22.19
CA ILE A 262 -12.16 32.12 21.46
C ILE A 262 -10.95 32.89 20.95
N ASN A 263 -9.73 32.52 21.37
CA ASN A 263 -8.46 33.16 20.98
C ASN A 263 -8.57 34.71 20.92
N GLN A 264 -9.07 35.32 22.00
CA GLN A 264 -9.29 36.77 22.18
C GLN A 264 -10.46 37.41 21.39
N SER A 265 -11.17 36.65 20.57
CA SER A 265 -12.36 37.12 19.85
C SER A 265 -13.64 36.70 20.57
N HIS A 266 -14.63 37.59 20.65
CA HIS A 266 -15.96 37.29 21.18
C HIS A 266 -16.88 36.74 20.08
N PHE A 267 -17.67 35.72 20.44
CA PHE A 267 -18.69 35.07 19.63
C PHE A 267 -19.96 34.87 20.45
N ASP A 268 -21.11 34.86 19.78
CA ASP A 268 -22.41 34.59 20.41
C ASP A 268 -22.56 33.10 20.73
N TYR A 269 -22.04 32.24 19.84
CA TYR A 269 -22.13 30.79 20.00
C TYR A 269 -20.92 30.08 19.40
N ALA A 270 -20.55 28.92 19.96
CA ALA A 270 -19.51 28.05 19.40
C ALA A 270 -20.03 26.65 19.07
N VAL A 271 -19.64 26.13 17.92
CA VAL A 271 -19.93 24.76 17.47
C VAL A 271 -18.62 24.00 17.42
N ASN A 272 -18.42 23.07 18.34
CA ASN A 272 -17.24 22.21 18.38
C ASN A 272 -17.44 20.97 17.49
N CYS A 273 -16.64 20.87 16.44
CA CYS A 273 -16.61 19.80 15.45
C CYS A 273 -15.22 19.14 15.33
N SER A 274 -14.38 19.23 16.37
CA SER A 274 -12.95 18.88 16.32
C SER A 274 -12.63 17.38 16.33
N GLY A 275 -13.55 16.53 15.88
CA GLY A 275 -13.32 15.09 15.70
C GLY A 275 -12.79 14.39 16.95
N ALA A 276 -11.69 13.63 16.84
CA ALA A 276 -11.05 12.95 17.98
C ALA A 276 -10.56 13.91 19.09
N GLU A 277 -10.30 15.18 18.78
CA GLU A 277 -9.80 16.19 19.74
C GLU A 277 -10.95 17.06 20.30
N SER A 278 -12.19 16.77 19.93
CA SER A 278 -13.37 17.51 20.42
C SER A 278 -13.53 17.44 21.94
N GLY A 279 -12.96 16.45 22.62
CA GLY A 279 -12.97 16.39 24.08
C GLY A 279 -12.10 17.47 24.75
N THR A 280 -11.03 17.93 24.10
CA THR A 280 -10.13 18.96 24.64
C THR A 280 -10.87 20.26 24.98
N HIS A 281 -11.80 20.68 24.12
CA HIS A 281 -12.59 21.90 24.30
C HIS A 281 -13.77 21.69 25.27
N ASP A 282 -14.35 20.49 25.28
CA ASP A 282 -15.47 20.17 26.16
C ASP A 282 -15.04 20.06 27.62
N ASP A 283 -13.86 19.50 27.86
CA ASP A 283 -13.28 19.38 29.21
C ASP A 283 -12.97 20.76 29.80
N LYS A 284 -12.48 21.71 28.99
CA LYS A 284 -12.27 23.12 29.39
C LYS A 284 -13.57 23.81 29.82
N ARG A 285 -14.69 23.46 29.18
CA ARG A 285 -16.03 23.96 29.52
C ARG A 285 -16.74 23.17 30.62
N ARG A 286 -16.12 22.11 31.15
CA ARG A 286 -16.74 21.15 32.09
C ARG A 286 -17.98 20.45 31.51
N ALA A 287 -18.03 20.28 30.20
CA ALA A 287 -19.12 19.63 29.48
C ALA A 287 -18.78 18.15 29.19
N VAL A 288 -18.60 17.36 30.26
CA VAL A 288 -18.05 16.00 30.16
C VAL A 288 -19.03 15.04 29.48
N SER A 289 -18.55 14.32 28.47
CA SER A 289 -19.29 13.26 27.76
C SER A 289 -18.35 12.09 27.42
N GLU A 290 -18.74 10.83 27.63
CA GLU A 290 -17.93 9.68 27.22
C GLU A 290 -17.77 9.60 25.70
N ARG A 291 -16.55 9.31 25.23
CA ARG A 291 -16.22 9.18 23.81
C ARG A 291 -15.39 7.94 23.55
N THR A 292 -15.57 7.37 22.36
CA THR A 292 -14.71 6.32 21.82
C THR A 292 -14.10 6.81 20.51
N VAL A 293 -12.79 6.62 20.34
CA VAL A 293 -12.07 6.90 19.09
C VAL A 293 -11.53 5.59 18.56
N ILE A 294 -11.87 5.29 17.31
CA ILE A 294 -11.42 4.11 16.59
C ILE A 294 -10.51 4.58 15.45
N VAL A 295 -9.23 4.20 15.50
CA VAL A 295 -8.25 4.48 14.45
C VAL A 295 -8.32 3.39 13.38
N LYS A 296 -8.35 3.82 12.12
CA LYS A 296 -8.47 2.94 10.95
C LYS A 296 -7.51 3.40 9.86
N GLY A 297 -7.18 2.48 8.96
CA GLY A 297 -6.37 2.78 7.77
C GLY A 297 -7.01 2.31 6.48
N ALA A 298 -6.57 2.86 5.36
CA ALA A 298 -6.77 2.31 4.04
C ALA A 298 -5.45 2.36 3.25
N GLY A 299 -5.27 1.41 2.34
CA GLY A 299 -4.12 1.38 1.44
C GLY A 299 -4.46 1.98 0.09
N VAL A 300 -3.55 2.74 -0.50
CA VAL A 300 -3.59 3.09 -1.93
C VAL A 300 -2.61 2.18 -2.65
N ALA A 301 -3.07 1.49 -3.69
CA ALA A 301 -2.23 0.58 -4.46
C ALA A 301 -2.47 0.74 -5.96
N SER A 302 -1.40 0.56 -6.73
CA SER A 302 -1.50 0.30 -8.16
C SER A 302 -1.72 -1.21 -8.35
N LEU A 303 -2.85 -1.60 -8.93
CA LEU A 303 -3.20 -2.99 -9.17
C LEU A 303 -2.92 -3.36 -10.64
N PRO A 304 -2.44 -4.59 -10.92
CA PRO A 304 -1.89 -4.95 -12.24
C PRO A 304 -2.97 -5.30 -13.29
N SER A 305 -4.23 -5.50 -12.85
CA SER A 305 -5.39 -5.76 -13.71
C SER A 305 -6.09 -4.45 -14.10
N PRO A 306 -6.85 -4.38 -15.23
CA PRO A 306 -7.61 -3.18 -15.62
C PRO A 306 -8.83 -2.90 -14.71
N ILE A 307 -8.56 -2.61 -13.44
CA ILE A 307 -9.55 -2.34 -12.39
C ILE A 307 -10.41 -1.09 -12.68
N ASP A 308 -9.97 -0.21 -13.57
CA ASP A 308 -10.70 0.99 -13.99
C ASP A 308 -12.10 0.65 -14.54
N ALA A 309 -12.28 -0.58 -15.04
CA ALA A 309 -13.52 -1.11 -15.58
C ALA A 309 -14.34 -1.93 -14.55
N MET A 310 -13.88 -2.03 -13.30
CA MET A 310 -14.59 -2.72 -12.22
C MET A 310 -15.50 -1.80 -11.42
N PRO A 311 -16.66 -2.26 -10.93
CA PRO A 311 -17.43 -1.52 -9.95
C PRO A 311 -16.62 -1.36 -8.65
N GLN A 312 -17.05 -0.45 -7.78
CA GLN A 312 -16.63 -0.53 -6.38
C GLN A 312 -17.09 -1.87 -5.80
N MET A 313 -16.37 -2.40 -4.83
CA MET A 313 -16.71 -3.67 -4.19
C MET A 313 -16.72 -3.51 -2.69
N TYR A 314 -17.80 -3.96 -2.04
CA TYR A 314 -17.91 -4.06 -0.60
C TYR A 314 -18.38 -5.47 -0.20
N ILE A 315 -17.43 -6.32 0.17
CA ILE A 315 -17.68 -7.66 0.72
C ILE A 315 -17.72 -7.55 2.25
N MET A 316 -18.91 -7.78 2.79
CA MET A 316 -19.16 -7.77 4.23
C MET A 316 -18.82 -9.12 4.85
N GLY A 317 -18.10 -9.14 5.97
CA GLY A 317 -17.69 -10.37 6.63
C GLY A 317 -16.51 -10.18 7.56
N ALA A 318 -15.83 -11.29 7.88
CA ALA A 318 -14.58 -11.30 8.64
C ALA A 318 -13.48 -12.03 7.83
N PRO A 319 -12.54 -11.33 7.18
CA PRO A 319 -12.44 -9.87 7.11
C PRO A 319 -13.50 -9.26 6.19
N MET A 320 -13.81 -7.99 6.45
CA MET A 320 -14.48 -7.12 5.51
C MET A 320 -13.46 -6.66 4.47
N VAL A 321 -13.85 -6.66 3.20
CA VAL A 321 -13.02 -6.19 2.09
C VAL A 321 -13.78 -5.13 1.31
N HIS A 322 -13.13 -3.99 1.12
CA HIS A 322 -13.67 -2.88 0.39
C HIS A 322 -12.62 -2.33 -0.59
N VAL A 323 -13.00 -2.16 -1.87
CA VAL A 323 -12.12 -1.72 -2.95
C VAL A 323 -12.81 -0.64 -3.77
N SER A 324 -12.13 0.50 -3.91
CA SER A 324 -12.54 1.64 -4.72
C SER A 324 -11.55 1.85 -5.88
N PRO A 325 -11.89 1.44 -7.11
CA PRO A 325 -11.07 1.68 -8.28
C PRO A 325 -11.10 3.14 -8.76
N PHE A 326 -9.93 3.67 -9.09
CA PHE A 326 -9.70 4.95 -9.75
C PHE A 326 -9.10 4.73 -11.14
N GLU A 327 -8.85 5.81 -11.89
CA GLU A 327 -8.19 5.70 -13.20
C GLU A 327 -6.71 5.33 -13.08
N ASN A 328 -6.19 4.70 -14.15
CA ASN A 328 -4.80 4.27 -14.32
C ASN A 328 -4.38 3.14 -13.37
N GLY A 329 -5.30 2.26 -12.97
CA GLY A 329 -4.98 1.08 -12.18
C GLY A 329 -4.79 1.34 -10.68
N SER A 330 -4.97 2.57 -10.20
CA SER A 330 -4.94 2.86 -8.76
C SER A 330 -6.26 2.49 -8.08
N ALA A 331 -6.19 1.88 -6.90
CA ALA A 331 -7.35 1.62 -6.04
C ALA A 331 -7.05 2.05 -4.61
N VAL A 332 -8.12 2.42 -3.89
CA VAL A 332 -8.10 2.38 -2.43
C VAL A 332 -8.64 1.04 -1.97
N ILE A 333 -7.89 0.37 -1.12
CA ILE A 333 -8.18 -0.96 -0.60
C ILE A 333 -8.29 -0.86 0.92
N ASN A 334 -9.30 -1.53 1.47
CA ASN A 334 -9.54 -1.62 2.90
C ASN A 334 -9.87 -3.07 3.25
N VAL A 335 -9.06 -3.68 4.12
CA VAL A 335 -9.23 -5.08 4.57
C VAL A 335 -9.17 -5.13 6.09
N THR A 336 -10.24 -5.59 6.74
CA THR A 336 -10.34 -5.52 8.21
C THR A 336 -9.68 -6.69 8.94
N THR A 337 -8.36 -6.83 8.80
CA THR A 337 -7.52 -7.64 9.69
C THR A 337 -6.64 -6.75 10.58
N PRO A 338 -6.11 -7.26 11.72
CA PRO A 338 -5.17 -6.52 12.57
C PRO A 338 -3.88 -6.08 11.85
N GLU A 339 -3.45 -6.86 10.86
CA GLU A 339 -2.24 -6.60 10.06
C GLU A 339 -2.50 -5.59 8.92
N CYS A 340 -3.77 -5.28 8.65
CA CYS A 340 -4.22 -4.40 7.58
C CYS A 340 -4.84 -3.11 8.16
N THR A 341 -6.18 -3.02 8.17
CA THR A 341 -6.94 -1.80 8.50
C THR A 341 -7.00 -1.50 9.99
N TYR A 342 -7.13 -2.51 10.84
CA TYR A 342 -7.24 -2.27 12.27
C TYR A 342 -5.86 -2.10 12.87
N VAL A 343 -5.74 -1.12 13.77
CA VAL A 343 -4.60 -1.02 14.65
C VAL A 343 -4.85 -1.98 15.81
N GLU A 344 -3.86 -2.79 16.19
CA GLU A 344 -3.95 -3.58 17.41
C GLU A 344 -4.13 -2.62 18.60
N ASN A 345 -5.17 -2.84 19.43
CA ASN A 345 -5.64 -1.86 20.42
C ASN A 345 -6.04 -0.49 19.84
N GLY A 346 -6.53 -0.46 18.60
CA GLY A 346 -6.92 0.73 17.85
C GLY A 346 -8.24 1.40 18.26
N GLU A 347 -8.86 0.93 19.35
CA GLU A 347 -10.02 1.55 19.99
C GLU A 347 -9.60 2.09 21.35
N ALA A 348 -9.84 3.37 21.59
CA ALA A 348 -9.59 4.02 22.87
C ALA A 348 -10.85 4.74 23.34
N ARG A 349 -11.11 4.67 24.66
CA ARG A 349 -12.26 5.32 25.29
C ARG A 349 -11.79 6.39 26.27
N SER A 350 -12.55 7.47 26.37
CA SER A 350 -12.34 8.50 27.38
C SER A 350 -12.68 7.98 28.79
N LYS A 351 -12.16 8.65 29.82
CA LYS A 351 -12.49 8.32 31.21
C LYS A 351 -13.86 8.92 31.58
N LYS A 352 -14.55 8.38 32.58
CA LYS A 352 -15.82 8.97 33.07
C LYS A 352 -15.73 10.43 33.49
N THR A 353 -14.54 10.88 33.88
CA THR A 353 -14.27 12.23 34.38
C THR A 353 -13.82 13.23 33.32
N ARG A 354 -13.59 12.79 32.07
CA ARG A 354 -13.14 13.66 30.96
C ARG A 354 -13.54 13.11 29.59
N SER A 355 -13.80 14.01 28.67
CA SER A 355 -14.25 13.73 27.31
C SER A 355 -13.10 13.40 26.37
N GLN A 356 -11.92 14.00 26.57
CA GLN A 356 -10.79 13.76 25.67
C GLN A 356 -10.26 12.34 25.83
N VAL A 357 -10.13 11.65 24.70
CA VAL A 357 -9.57 10.30 24.62
C VAL A 357 -8.05 10.38 24.62
N ASP A 358 -7.42 9.58 25.48
CA ASP A 358 -5.97 9.43 25.52
C ASP A 358 -5.54 8.39 24.46
N LEU A 359 -5.01 8.88 23.33
CA LEU A 359 -4.50 8.03 22.24
C LEU A 359 -3.02 7.71 22.47
N SER A 360 -2.62 6.46 22.25
CA SER A 360 -1.22 6.05 22.26
C SER A 360 -0.42 6.70 21.12
N GLU A 361 0.91 6.76 21.26
CA GLU A 361 1.78 7.30 20.22
C GLU A 361 1.62 6.56 18.88
N HIS A 362 1.48 5.23 18.93
CA HIS A 362 1.22 4.41 17.75
C HIS A 362 -0.12 4.78 17.09
N MET A 363 -1.20 4.96 17.86
CA MET A 363 -2.50 5.37 17.32
C MET A 363 -2.44 6.74 16.65
N ARG A 364 -1.73 7.71 17.25
CA ARG A 364 -1.54 9.05 16.66
C ARG A 364 -0.70 8.97 15.38
N SER A 365 0.35 8.17 15.36
CA SER A 365 1.17 7.93 14.17
C SER A 365 0.35 7.35 13.01
N VAL A 366 -0.47 6.33 13.27
CA VAL A 366 -1.34 5.73 12.24
C VAL A 366 -2.38 6.74 11.77
N MET A 367 -3.10 7.40 12.70
CA MET A 367 -4.17 8.35 12.40
C MET A 367 -3.71 9.51 11.50
N THR A 368 -2.49 10.01 11.72
CA THR A 368 -1.95 11.17 10.99
C THR A 368 -1.26 10.80 9.68
N SER A 369 -1.00 9.51 9.44
CA SER A 369 -0.27 9.05 8.25
C SER A 369 -0.99 9.35 6.94
N ALA A 370 -0.23 9.79 5.95
CA ALA A 370 -0.66 9.95 4.56
C ALA A 370 0.58 9.79 3.65
N GLY A 371 0.50 8.89 2.66
CA GLY A 371 1.59 8.68 1.70
C GLY A 371 2.51 7.49 2.02
N LYS A 372 3.75 7.54 1.53
CA LYS A 372 4.78 6.47 1.61
C LYS A 372 5.50 6.43 2.96
N GLY A 373 4.75 6.44 4.05
CA GLY A 373 5.27 6.47 5.43
C GLY A 373 5.57 5.09 6.03
N PRO A 374 5.86 5.03 7.35
CA PRO A 374 6.22 3.79 8.07
C PRO A 374 5.10 2.73 8.08
N HIS A 375 3.87 3.10 7.75
CA HIS A 375 2.71 2.20 7.70
C HIS A 375 2.42 1.63 6.30
N LEU A 376 3.28 1.89 5.30
CA LEU A 376 3.08 1.42 3.92
C LEU A 376 3.03 -0.12 3.82
N TYR A 377 3.67 -0.84 4.73
CA TYR A 377 3.58 -2.32 4.81
C TYR A 377 2.14 -2.82 5.03
N ARG A 378 1.27 -2.02 5.68
CA ARG A 378 -0.14 -2.38 5.85
C ARG A 378 -0.88 -2.39 4.52
N THR A 379 -0.50 -1.52 3.59
CA THR A 379 -1.01 -1.55 2.21
C THR A 379 -0.57 -2.83 1.49
N ASN A 380 0.67 -3.29 1.69
CA ASN A 380 1.11 -4.60 1.15
C ASN A 380 0.28 -5.76 1.70
N ASN A 381 0.01 -5.75 3.01
CA ASN A 381 -0.84 -6.77 3.62
C ASN A 381 -2.25 -6.75 3.02
N MET A 382 -2.83 -5.57 2.79
CA MET A 382 -4.13 -5.43 2.13
C MET A 382 -4.12 -5.97 0.70
N ILE A 383 -3.06 -5.73 -0.08
CA ILE A 383 -2.89 -6.29 -1.43
C ILE A 383 -2.82 -7.82 -1.37
N SER A 384 -2.08 -8.37 -0.40
CA SER A 384 -1.95 -9.81 -0.19
C SER A 384 -3.30 -10.47 0.16
N GLU A 385 -4.04 -9.90 1.11
CA GLU A 385 -5.38 -10.38 1.45
C GLU A 385 -6.37 -10.24 0.29
N LEU A 386 -6.30 -9.13 -0.46
CA LEU A 386 -7.11 -8.94 -1.66
C LEU A 386 -6.79 -9.99 -2.72
N GLY A 387 -5.51 -10.32 -2.91
CA GLY A 387 -5.04 -11.35 -3.84
C GLY A 387 -5.66 -12.73 -3.58
N LYS A 388 -5.92 -13.09 -2.31
CA LYS A 388 -6.61 -14.34 -1.98
C LYS A 388 -8.02 -14.40 -2.57
N LEU A 389 -8.71 -13.26 -2.63
CA LEU A 389 -10.04 -13.15 -3.22
C LEU A 389 -9.99 -12.97 -4.74
N MET A 390 -9.02 -12.17 -5.21
CA MET A 390 -8.86 -11.76 -6.59
C MET A 390 -7.43 -12.03 -7.04
N PRO A 391 -7.11 -13.25 -7.53
CA PRO A 391 -5.74 -13.70 -7.73
C PRO A 391 -4.89 -12.82 -8.65
N ARG A 392 -5.51 -12.16 -9.65
CA ARG A 392 -4.81 -11.20 -10.51
C ARG A 392 -4.43 -9.90 -9.82
N MET A 393 -4.84 -9.67 -8.58
CA MET A 393 -4.40 -8.52 -7.78
C MET A 393 -3.07 -8.80 -7.07
N PHE A 394 -2.62 -10.06 -7.01
CA PHE A 394 -1.26 -10.39 -6.59
C PHE A 394 -0.25 -9.70 -7.52
N GLY A 395 0.73 -9.00 -6.95
CA GLY A 395 1.68 -8.17 -7.71
C GLY A 395 1.32 -6.69 -7.78
N GLY A 396 0.22 -6.26 -7.16
CA GLY A 396 -0.05 -4.84 -6.93
C GLY A 396 1.07 -4.16 -6.13
N ALA A 397 1.31 -2.88 -6.42
CA ALA A 397 2.34 -2.08 -5.77
C ALA A 397 1.72 -1.10 -4.75
N PRO A 398 2.24 -1.02 -3.51
CA PRO A 398 1.75 -0.08 -2.52
C PRO A 398 2.18 1.35 -2.88
N GLU A 399 1.23 2.27 -2.96
CA GLU A 399 1.50 3.66 -3.32
C GLU A 399 1.43 4.59 -2.11
N ALA A 400 0.48 4.36 -1.21
CA ALA A 400 0.33 5.13 0.02
C ALA A 400 -0.42 4.34 1.11
N PHE A 401 -0.27 4.80 2.35
CA PHE A 401 -1.18 4.45 3.45
C PHE A 401 -1.92 5.69 3.93
N LEU A 402 -3.22 5.54 4.17
CA LEU A 402 -4.17 6.59 4.50
C LEU A 402 -4.72 6.34 5.90
N GLY A 403 -4.17 7.06 6.88
CA GLY A 403 -4.68 7.06 8.25
C GLY A 403 -6.00 7.79 8.37
N GLY A 404 -6.85 7.30 9.28
CA GLY A 404 -8.12 7.94 9.60
C GLY A 404 -8.62 7.54 10.99
N HIS A 405 -9.72 8.15 11.41
CA HIS A 405 -10.36 7.82 12.66
C HIS A 405 -11.87 8.01 12.58
N VAL A 406 -12.60 7.35 13.48
CA VAL A 406 -14.02 7.59 13.73
C VAL A 406 -14.17 7.88 15.21
N CYS A 407 -14.85 8.98 15.54
CA CYS A 407 -15.21 9.31 16.91
C CYS A 407 -16.71 9.04 17.12
N THR A 408 -17.06 8.38 18.23
CA THR A 408 -18.43 8.06 18.63
C THR A 408 -18.66 8.44 20.09
N VAL A 409 -19.93 8.47 20.51
CA VAL A 409 -20.36 8.76 21.88
C VAL A 409 -20.57 7.47 22.64
N GLY A 410 -20.09 7.39 23.88
CA GLY A 410 -20.29 6.22 24.74
C GLY A 410 -19.63 4.94 24.18
N SER A 411 -20.39 3.84 24.07
CA SER A 411 -19.90 2.58 23.48
C SER A 411 -19.75 2.66 21.96
N SER A 412 -18.93 1.79 21.38
CA SER A 412 -18.66 1.70 19.92
C SER A 412 -19.88 1.41 19.03
N ASP A 413 -21.06 1.25 19.64
CA ASP A 413 -22.31 0.92 18.97
C ASP A 413 -23.18 2.13 18.58
N GLN A 414 -22.90 3.35 19.08
CA GLN A 414 -23.66 4.55 18.67
C GLN A 414 -23.08 5.14 17.39
N ARG A 415 -23.80 5.00 16.26
CA ARG A 415 -23.28 5.28 14.90
C ARG A 415 -24.02 6.37 14.12
N GLY A 416 -24.92 7.12 14.76
CA GLY A 416 -25.61 8.30 14.21
C GLY A 416 -24.91 9.62 14.58
N THR A 417 -25.33 10.74 13.98
CA THR A 417 -24.84 12.07 14.40
C THR A 417 -25.37 12.40 15.79
N SER A 418 -24.48 12.64 16.73
CA SER A 418 -24.82 12.95 18.10
C SER A 418 -24.42 14.38 18.44
N ILE A 419 -25.29 15.07 19.17
CA ILE A 419 -24.90 16.26 19.92
C ILE A 419 -24.59 15.78 21.33
N THR A 420 -23.33 15.90 21.74
CA THR A 420 -22.83 15.33 23.00
C THR A 420 -22.86 16.30 24.15
N SER A 421 -22.74 17.58 23.86
CA SER A 421 -22.87 18.63 24.86
C SER A 421 -23.62 19.81 24.30
N VAL A 422 -24.49 20.37 25.13
CA VAL A 422 -25.26 21.58 24.85
C VAL A 422 -25.16 22.47 26.07
N THR A 423 -24.67 23.68 25.87
CA THR A 423 -24.55 24.72 26.90
C THR A 423 -25.15 26.01 26.36
N GLU A 424 -25.34 27.02 27.23
CA GLU A 424 -25.96 28.29 26.85
C GLU A 424 -25.27 29.01 25.68
N ASN A 425 -23.96 28.77 25.47
CA ASN A 425 -23.14 29.47 24.48
C ASN A 425 -22.29 28.54 23.60
N ALA A 426 -22.43 27.22 23.72
CA ALA A 426 -21.71 26.27 22.87
C ALA A 426 -22.38 24.90 22.78
N LEU A 427 -22.21 24.23 21.65
CA LEU A 427 -22.57 22.82 21.48
C LEU A 427 -21.44 22.03 20.83
N THR A 428 -21.45 20.71 21.02
CA THR A 428 -20.49 19.79 20.40
C THR A 428 -21.19 18.77 19.53
N ILE A 429 -20.73 18.62 18.30
CA ILE A 429 -21.24 17.68 17.31
C ILE A 429 -20.20 16.58 17.11
N ILE A 430 -20.63 15.34 17.30
CA ILE A 430 -19.88 14.16 16.89
C ILE A 430 -20.67 13.49 15.77
N ALA A 431 -20.12 13.52 14.57
CA ALA A 431 -20.70 12.84 13.41
C ALA A 431 -19.78 11.67 13.00
N PRO A 432 -20.14 10.41 13.33
CA PRO A 432 -19.36 9.24 12.93
C PRO A 432 -19.37 9.01 11.41
N LYS A 433 -20.33 9.61 10.70
CA LYS A 433 -20.54 9.45 9.26
C LYS A 433 -20.33 10.78 8.56
N ALA A 434 -19.63 10.71 7.43
CA ALA A 434 -19.24 11.87 6.65
C ALA A 434 -20.45 12.74 6.20
N THR A 435 -21.48 12.11 5.66
CA THR A 435 -22.63 12.78 5.02
C THR A 435 -23.67 13.29 6.00
N SER A 436 -23.69 12.79 7.23
CA SER A 436 -24.79 13.04 8.18
C SER A 436 -24.84 14.48 8.71
N ALA A 437 -23.78 15.27 8.50
CA ALA A 437 -23.78 16.71 8.75
C ALA A 437 -24.71 17.48 7.78
N VAL A 438 -24.96 16.96 6.56
CA VAL A 438 -25.76 17.64 5.54
C VAL A 438 -27.25 17.64 5.87
N THR A 439 -27.77 16.64 6.59
CA THR A 439 -29.18 16.58 7.01
C THR A 439 -29.40 17.04 8.44
N LEU A 440 -28.33 17.39 9.16
CA LEU A 440 -28.43 17.89 10.53
C LEU A 440 -29.16 19.23 10.57
N ASP A 441 -30.28 19.29 11.31
CA ASP A 441 -30.96 20.54 11.69
C ASP A 441 -30.16 21.28 12.78
N LEU A 442 -29.01 21.82 12.39
CA LEU A 442 -28.12 22.53 13.29
C LEU A 442 -28.77 23.80 13.86
N ALA A 443 -29.54 24.47 13.01
CA ALA A 443 -30.32 25.66 13.27
C ALA A 443 -31.31 25.46 14.43
N GLY A 444 -32.23 24.50 14.29
CA GLY A 444 -33.21 24.18 15.34
C GLY A 444 -32.55 23.71 16.62
N LYS A 445 -31.42 22.98 16.50
CA LYS A 445 -30.64 22.51 17.66
C LYS A 445 -29.96 23.66 18.41
N ILE A 446 -29.38 24.65 17.74
CA ILE A 446 -28.83 25.87 18.37
C ILE A 446 -29.96 26.70 19.02
N SER A 447 -31.11 26.81 18.35
CA SER A 447 -32.27 27.54 18.88
C SER A 447 -32.85 26.88 20.13
N ALA A 448 -32.93 25.55 20.19
CA ALA A 448 -33.41 24.83 21.38
C ALA A 448 -32.37 24.82 22.52
N ALA A 449 -31.09 24.83 22.17
CA ALA A 449 -29.96 24.78 23.09
C ALA A 449 -29.67 26.09 23.83
N SER A 450 -29.90 27.20 23.16
CA SER A 450 -29.40 28.50 23.56
C SER A 450 -30.57 29.40 23.95
N ARG A 451 -30.34 30.34 24.88
CA ARG A 451 -31.32 31.42 25.15
C ARG A 451 -31.41 32.44 24.00
N PHE A 452 -30.76 32.18 22.86
CA PHE A 452 -30.86 33.03 21.68
C PHE A 452 -32.15 32.69 20.92
N ASN A 453 -32.98 33.70 20.70
CA ASN A 453 -34.12 33.66 19.77
C ASN A 453 -33.61 33.60 18.32
N VAL A 454 -32.93 32.53 17.95
CA VAL A 454 -32.55 32.26 16.56
C VAL A 454 -33.79 31.71 15.86
N HIS A 455 -34.76 32.59 15.59
CA HIS A 455 -35.92 32.24 14.77
C HIS A 455 -35.53 32.37 13.31
N LEU A 456 -35.37 31.21 12.67
CA LEU A 456 -35.05 31.12 11.26
C LEU A 456 -36.33 31.02 10.44
N PRO A 457 -36.36 31.60 9.22
CA PRO A 457 -37.46 31.37 8.31
C PRO A 457 -37.58 29.87 8.01
N LEU A 458 -38.69 29.28 8.42
CA LEU A 458 -39.09 27.92 8.08
C LEU A 458 -39.51 27.88 6.60
N LYS A 459 -38.57 27.94 5.65
CA LYS A 459 -38.79 27.34 4.32
C LYS A 459 -37.55 27.17 3.44
N GLN A 460 -37.46 25.92 2.96
CA GLN A 460 -36.73 25.33 1.83
C GLN A 460 -35.23 25.62 1.68
N GLU A 461 -34.45 24.56 1.89
CA GLU A 461 -33.20 24.29 1.17
C GLU A 461 -33.44 24.57 -0.33
N GLY A 462 -33.02 25.73 -0.81
CA GLY A 462 -33.01 26.02 -2.24
C GLY A 462 -32.13 25.01 -2.98
N ASP A 463 -32.22 25.02 -4.32
CA ASP A 463 -31.39 24.23 -5.25
C ASP A 463 -29.89 24.61 -5.21
N LEU A 464 -29.31 24.77 -4.01
CA LEU A 464 -27.93 25.13 -3.84
C LEU A 464 -27.08 23.95 -4.28
N GLN A 465 -26.41 24.13 -5.41
CA GLN A 465 -25.37 23.22 -5.89
C GLN A 465 -24.06 23.97 -5.87
N ILE A 466 -23.09 23.44 -5.14
CA ILE A 466 -21.73 23.96 -5.13
C ILE A 466 -21.02 23.36 -6.35
N ARG A 467 -20.69 24.24 -7.29
CA ARG A 467 -20.03 23.90 -8.53
C ARG A 467 -18.85 24.83 -8.77
N MET A 468 -17.94 24.37 -9.62
CA MET A 468 -16.90 25.19 -10.21
C MET A 468 -16.59 24.68 -11.62
N ASP A 469 -15.77 25.43 -12.35
CA ASP A 469 -15.30 24.99 -13.66
C ASP A 469 -14.63 23.60 -13.57
N GLN A 470 -15.00 22.70 -14.48
CA GLN A 470 -14.60 21.29 -14.41
C GLN A 470 -13.09 21.10 -14.57
N ASP A 471 -12.46 21.85 -15.48
CA ASP A 471 -11.03 21.77 -15.75
C ASP A 471 -10.24 22.36 -14.58
N VAL A 472 -10.72 23.49 -14.03
CA VAL A 472 -10.12 24.09 -12.82
C VAL A 472 -10.22 23.14 -11.63
N LEU A 473 -11.37 22.47 -11.43
CA LEU A 473 -11.54 21.49 -10.36
C LEU A 473 -10.60 20.30 -10.54
N ALA A 474 -10.51 19.77 -11.77
CA ALA A 474 -9.64 18.64 -12.09
C ALA A 474 -8.16 18.99 -11.84
N ASP A 475 -7.69 20.14 -12.30
CA ASP A 475 -6.30 20.57 -12.11
C ASP A 475 -5.95 20.80 -10.63
N ARG A 476 -6.84 21.47 -9.88
CA ARG A 476 -6.64 21.69 -8.44
C ARG A 476 -6.61 20.38 -7.66
N ALA A 477 -7.57 19.49 -7.93
CA ALA A 477 -7.63 18.19 -7.27
C ALA A 477 -6.40 17.32 -7.61
N ALA A 478 -5.94 17.33 -8.87
CA ALA A 478 -4.74 16.62 -9.30
C ALA A 478 -3.46 17.18 -8.64
N THR A 479 -3.35 18.51 -8.58
CA THR A 479 -2.23 19.18 -7.90
C THR A 479 -2.22 18.85 -6.41
N LYS A 480 -3.40 18.75 -5.79
CA LYS A 480 -3.52 18.34 -4.39
C LYS A 480 -3.11 16.89 -4.17
N ALA A 481 -3.55 15.97 -5.03
CA ALA A 481 -3.12 14.57 -4.99
C ALA A 481 -1.59 14.45 -5.00
N ARG A 482 -0.93 15.16 -5.94
CA ARG A 482 0.55 15.20 -6.02
C ARG A 482 1.19 15.71 -4.73
N LYS A 483 0.69 16.81 -4.16
CA LYS A 483 1.22 17.36 -2.89
C LYS A 483 1.08 16.40 -1.72
N MET A 484 0.06 15.54 -1.73
CA MET A 484 -0.19 14.54 -0.70
C MET A 484 0.54 13.22 -0.95
N GLY A 485 1.34 13.10 -2.03
CA GLY A 485 2.00 11.86 -2.41
C GLY A 485 1.02 10.77 -2.88
N LEU A 486 -0.15 11.17 -3.39
CA LEU A 486 -1.20 10.28 -3.88
C LEU A 486 -1.20 10.23 -5.42
N PRO A 487 -1.63 9.11 -6.01
CA PRO A 487 -1.81 8.99 -7.46
C PRO A 487 -2.78 10.02 -8.00
N VAL A 488 -2.43 10.61 -9.15
CA VAL A 488 -3.28 11.62 -9.81
C VAL A 488 -4.64 11.04 -10.23
N GLY A 489 -4.70 9.75 -10.55
CA GLY A 489 -5.95 9.05 -10.89
C GLY A 489 -7.04 9.19 -9.82
N MET A 490 -6.66 9.31 -8.54
CA MET A 490 -7.60 9.50 -7.43
C MET A 490 -8.35 10.84 -7.47
N SER A 491 -7.85 11.84 -8.22
CA SER A 491 -8.52 13.15 -8.35
C SER A 491 -9.64 13.17 -9.41
N ARG A 492 -9.76 12.10 -10.19
CA ARG A 492 -10.72 11.97 -11.30
C ARG A 492 -11.99 11.25 -10.84
N VAL A 493 -13.09 11.46 -11.55
CA VAL A 493 -14.41 10.87 -11.27
C VAL A 493 -15.04 10.41 -12.57
N LEU A 494 -15.82 9.33 -12.50
CA LEU A 494 -16.68 8.90 -13.62
C LEU A 494 -17.96 9.76 -13.61
N ASP A 495 -18.16 10.59 -14.63
CA ASP A 495 -19.38 11.40 -14.80
C ASP A 495 -20.27 10.91 -15.96
N THR A 496 -21.57 11.25 -15.91
CA THR A 496 -22.59 10.83 -16.89
C THR A 496 -22.82 11.86 -18.01
N GLN A 497 -22.11 12.99 -18.03
CA GLN A 497 -22.33 14.06 -19.01
C GLN A 497 -21.42 13.98 -20.23
N HIS A 498 -20.41 13.11 -20.21
CA HIS A 498 -19.65 12.80 -21.40
C HIS A 498 -20.19 11.53 -22.08
N GLY A 499 -20.66 11.71 -23.32
CA GLY A 499 -20.67 10.65 -24.34
C GLY A 499 -19.31 9.96 -24.43
N PRO A 500 -19.23 8.82 -25.15
CA PRO A 500 -18.25 7.76 -24.92
C PRO A 500 -16.94 8.39 -24.50
N VAL A 501 -16.51 8.11 -23.25
CA VAL A 501 -15.21 8.50 -22.72
C VAL A 501 -14.30 8.48 -23.92
N ARG A 502 -13.91 9.66 -24.45
CA ARG A 502 -12.84 9.70 -25.43
C ARG A 502 -11.82 8.82 -24.77
N GLN A 503 -11.43 7.72 -25.41
CA GLN A 503 -10.30 6.92 -24.96
C GLN A 503 -9.26 7.97 -24.65
N SER A 504 -9.15 8.34 -23.38
CA SER A 504 -8.15 9.27 -22.93
C SER A 504 -6.98 8.35 -23.13
N ASP A 505 -6.24 8.65 -24.20
CA ASP A 505 -5.01 7.97 -24.55
C ASP A 505 -4.44 7.53 -23.24
N ARG A 506 -4.44 6.21 -23.02
CA ARG A 506 -3.72 5.62 -21.91
C ARG A 506 -2.41 6.39 -21.97
N VAL A 507 -2.13 7.20 -20.96
CA VAL A 507 -0.74 7.44 -20.69
C VAL A 507 -0.32 6.14 -19.98
N THR A 508 -0.33 4.94 -20.61
CA THR A 508 0.84 4.51 -21.38
C THR A 508 1.70 5.72 -21.66
N SER A 509 2.76 5.90 -20.88
CA SER A 509 4.01 6.26 -21.54
C SER A 509 3.99 5.51 -22.86
N GLY A 510 3.73 6.25 -23.95
CA GLY A 510 3.11 5.71 -25.14
C GLY A 510 4.08 4.76 -25.78
N PHE A 511 4.12 3.52 -25.30
CA PHE A 511 4.98 2.52 -25.86
C PHE A 511 4.19 1.93 -27.01
N ILE A 512 4.10 2.75 -28.05
CA ILE A 512 3.71 2.31 -29.37
C ILE A 512 4.77 1.30 -29.77
N LEU A 513 4.35 0.05 -29.91
CA LEU A 513 5.21 -1.00 -30.42
C LEU A 513 5.86 -0.50 -31.73
N PRO A 514 7.20 -0.57 -31.86
CA PRO A 514 7.86 -0.19 -33.09
C PRO A 514 7.23 -0.92 -34.28
N GLN A 515 7.10 -0.25 -35.42
CA GLN A 515 6.48 -0.85 -36.60
C GLN A 515 7.20 -2.16 -37.00
N GLY A 516 6.44 -3.25 -37.09
CA GLY A 516 6.98 -4.59 -37.36
C GLY A 516 7.44 -5.37 -36.12
N ALA A 517 7.30 -4.82 -34.91
CA ALA A 517 7.59 -5.51 -33.66
C ALA A 517 6.52 -6.55 -33.32
N LYS A 518 6.94 -7.70 -32.80
CA LYS A 518 6.05 -8.78 -32.33
C LYS A 518 5.91 -8.69 -30.81
N LYS A 519 4.69 -8.43 -30.32
CA LYS A 519 4.39 -8.41 -28.88
C LYS A 519 4.60 -9.78 -28.25
N MET A 520 5.16 -9.79 -27.04
CA MET A 520 5.33 -10.96 -26.17
C MET A 520 4.37 -10.87 -24.99
N SER A 521 3.99 -12.01 -24.42
CA SER A 521 3.25 -12.09 -23.16
C SER A 521 4.22 -11.93 -21.98
N THR A 522 3.88 -11.16 -20.96
CA THR A 522 4.84 -10.75 -19.92
C THR A 522 4.37 -10.93 -18.48
N GLY A 523 3.17 -11.50 -18.27
CA GLY A 523 2.54 -11.50 -16.94
C GLY A 523 2.63 -10.10 -16.31
N ASP A 524 3.04 -10.04 -15.04
CA ASP A 524 3.23 -8.81 -14.26
C ASP A 524 4.70 -8.34 -14.14
N VAL A 525 5.63 -8.95 -14.90
CA VAL A 525 7.08 -8.68 -14.76
C VAL A 525 7.51 -7.40 -15.46
N PHE A 526 6.88 -7.12 -16.61
CA PHE A 526 7.21 -6.01 -17.48
C PHE A 526 5.92 -5.32 -17.95
N ASP A 527 5.96 -4.00 -18.08
CA ASP A 527 4.84 -3.20 -18.60
C ASP A 527 4.50 -3.60 -20.05
N ALA A 528 5.51 -4.03 -20.80
CA ALA A 528 5.40 -4.70 -22.09
C ALA A 528 6.70 -5.47 -22.40
N ALA A 529 6.64 -6.48 -23.27
CA ALA A 529 7.82 -6.99 -23.96
C ALA A 529 7.49 -7.26 -25.43
N PHE A 530 8.49 -7.14 -26.27
CA PHE A 530 8.35 -7.34 -27.70
C PHE A 530 9.68 -7.73 -28.34
N ARG A 531 9.62 -8.36 -29.51
CA ARG A 531 10.77 -8.51 -30.40
C ARG A 531 10.71 -7.44 -31.48
N ASP A 532 11.80 -6.73 -31.70
CA ASP A 532 11.90 -5.82 -32.83
C ASP A 532 12.04 -6.58 -34.17
N LYS A 533 12.12 -5.84 -35.27
CA LYS A 533 12.25 -6.40 -36.64
C LYS A 533 13.50 -7.29 -36.83
N SER A 534 14.54 -7.13 -36.00
CA SER A 534 15.74 -7.97 -36.03
C SER A 534 15.63 -9.21 -35.14
N GLY A 535 14.51 -9.38 -34.44
CA GLY A 535 14.27 -10.48 -33.50
C GLY A 535 14.83 -10.23 -32.10
N ARG A 536 15.47 -9.08 -31.85
CA ARG A 536 16.01 -8.69 -30.55
C ARG A 536 14.87 -8.42 -29.57
N GLN A 537 14.95 -8.99 -28.37
CA GLN A 537 13.95 -8.83 -27.32
C GLN A 537 14.13 -7.50 -26.61
N HIS A 538 13.02 -6.86 -26.31
CA HIS A 538 12.94 -5.63 -25.54
C HIS A 538 11.89 -5.80 -24.44
N VAL A 539 12.18 -5.25 -23.26
CA VAL A 539 11.29 -5.27 -22.10
C VAL A 539 11.09 -3.84 -21.61
N VAL A 540 9.87 -3.51 -21.19
CA VAL A 540 9.49 -2.17 -20.74
C VAL A 540 9.25 -2.20 -19.24
N ILE A 541 9.96 -1.34 -18.50
CA ILE A 541 9.82 -1.19 -17.04
C ILE A 541 9.75 0.31 -16.73
N ASP A 542 8.70 0.71 -16.03
CA ASP A 542 8.41 2.10 -15.67
C ASP A 542 8.42 3.02 -16.90
N GLY A 543 7.96 2.50 -18.05
CA GLY A 543 7.95 3.21 -19.33
C GLY A 543 9.29 3.30 -20.07
N ILE A 544 10.36 2.70 -19.56
CA ILE A 544 11.68 2.64 -20.22
C ILE A 544 11.80 1.31 -20.95
N ALA A 545 12.08 1.35 -22.26
CA ALA A 545 12.32 0.16 -23.07
C ALA A 545 13.80 -0.24 -23.03
N TYR A 546 14.09 -1.34 -22.35
CA TYR A 546 15.41 -1.94 -22.31
C TYR A 546 15.54 -2.99 -23.41
N GLY A 547 16.57 -2.86 -24.24
CA GLY A 547 16.90 -3.86 -25.25
C GLY A 547 17.86 -4.92 -24.70
N GLN A 548 17.59 -6.20 -24.97
CA GLN A 548 18.48 -7.31 -24.61
C GLN A 548 19.85 -7.09 -25.26
N ASP A 549 20.92 -6.93 -24.48
CA ASP A 549 22.26 -6.62 -24.98
C ASP A 549 23.09 -7.89 -25.21
N ARG A 550 23.39 -8.62 -24.13
CA ARG A 550 24.17 -9.86 -24.18
C ARG A 550 23.81 -10.81 -23.06
N ARG A 551 24.10 -12.09 -23.26
CA ARG A 551 24.01 -13.13 -22.23
C ARG A 551 25.17 -12.97 -21.24
N LEU A 552 24.86 -12.92 -19.95
CA LEU A 552 25.83 -12.92 -18.87
C LEU A 552 26.36 -14.32 -18.58
N GLY A 553 25.46 -15.30 -18.60
CA GLY A 553 25.80 -16.69 -18.32
C GLY A 553 24.56 -17.57 -18.30
N SER A 554 24.79 -18.85 -18.06
CA SER A 554 23.74 -19.81 -17.76
C SER A 554 24.17 -20.72 -16.64
N GLY A 555 23.19 -21.10 -15.83
CA GLY A 555 23.38 -22.02 -14.73
C GLY A 555 22.21 -22.99 -14.61
N PHE A 556 22.21 -23.69 -13.50
CA PHE A 556 21.23 -24.71 -13.15
C PHE A 556 19.78 -24.19 -13.06
N GLY A 557 19.62 -22.89 -12.75
CA GLY A 557 18.33 -22.22 -12.63
C GLY A 557 17.90 -21.39 -13.84
N GLY A 558 18.63 -21.39 -14.97
CA GLY A 558 18.27 -20.58 -16.13
C GLY A 558 19.40 -19.80 -16.80
N GLU A 559 19.03 -18.83 -17.61
CA GLU A 559 19.93 -17.93 -18.33
C GLU A 559 19.78 -16.50 -17.82
N ALA A 560 20.89 -15.79 -17.65
CA ALA A 560 20.87 -14.38 -17.27
C ALA A 560 21.32 -13.50 -18.44
N PHE A 561 20.59 -12.42 -18.68
CA PHE A 561 20.84 -11.48 -19.76
C PHE A 561 20.93 -10.06 -19.23
N ILE A 562 21.84 -9.26 -19.81
CA ILE A 562 21.85 -7.81 -19.61
C ILE A 562 20.86 -7.19 -20.57
N TYR A 563 20.07 -6.27 -20.05
CA TYR A 563 19.18 -5.41 -20.80
C TYR A 563 19.61 -3.97 -20.56
N ARG A 564 19.69 -3.17 -21.63
CA ARG A 564 20.21 -1.81 -21.58
C ARG A 564 19.20 -0.80 -22.10
N ASP A 565 19.02 0.29 -21.37
CA ASP A 565 18.31 1.48 -21.84
C ASP A 565 19.18 2.17 -22.91
N PRO A 566 18.69 2.30 -24.16
CA PRO A 566 19.44 2.94 -25.24
C PRO A 566 19.74 4.42 -25.01
N VAL A 567 19.00 5.11 -24.12
CA VAL A 567 19.16 6.55 -23.86
C VAL A 567 20.12 6.80 -22.72
N THR A 568 19.89 6.21 -21.55
CA THR A 568 20.69 6.50 -20.34
C THR A 568 21.86 5.54 -20.15
N SER A 569 21.95 4.47 -20.94
CA SER A 569 22.87 3.34 -20.72
C SER A 569 22.71 2.70 -19.33
N HIS A 570 21.56 2.89 -18.68
CA HIS A 570 21.18 2.14 -17.49
C HIS A 570 21.01 0.65 -17.86
N GLU A 571 21.46 -0.24 -16.96
CA GLU A 571 21.50 -1.67 -17.21
C GLU A 571 20.77 -2.43 -16.10
N ILE A 572 19.97 -3.41 -16.51
CA ILE A 572 19.30 -4.36 -15.64
C ILE A 572 19.71 -5.78 -16.04
N VAL A 573 19.54 -6.72 -15.12
CA VAL A 573 19.68 -8.15 -15.39
C VAL A 573 18.31 -8.78 -15.38
N VAL A 574 18.03 -9.59 -16.40
CA VAL A 574 16.84 -10.42 -16.51
C VAL A 574 17.31 -11.87 -16.47
N LYS A 575 16.97 -12.57 -15.39
CA LYS A 575 17.20 -14.00 -15.19
C LYS A 575 15.95 -14.75 -15.66
N GLU A 576 16.06 -15.46 -16.78
CA GLU A 576 15.01 -16.29 -17.35
C GLU A 576 15.24 -17.74 -16.98
N TYR A 577 14.26 -18.37 -16.33
CA TYR A 577 14.28 -19.78 -15.99
C TYR A 577 13.81 -20.59 -17.19
N PHE A 578 14.36 -21.79 -17.35
CA PHE A 578 13.92 -22.71 -18.42
C PHE A 578 12.45 -23.09 -18.21
N ARG A 579 11.80 -23.64 -19.24
CA ARG A 579 10.49 -24.29 -19.06
C ARG A 579 10.62 -25.69 -18.49
N LEU A 580 11.75 -26.35 -18.74
CA LEU A 580 12.08 -27.70 -18.27
C LEU A 580 13.52 -27.73 -17.73
N ARG A 581 13.70 -28.06 -16.46
CA ARG A 581 15.04 -28.16 -15.84
C ARG A 581 15.76 -29.46 -16.24
N SER A 582 17.10 -29.43 -16.35
CA SER A 582 17.96 -30.62 -16.47
C SER A 582 18.75 -30.85 -15.18
N GLN A 583 18.84 -32.10 -14.71
CA GLN A 583 19.81 -32.47 -13.66
C GLN A 583 21.18 -32.88 -14.22
N ALA A 584 21.28 -33.21 -15.51
CA ALA A 584 22.47 -33.83 -16.10
C ALA A 584 23.35 -32.89 -16.94
N PHE A 585 22.78 -31.85 -17.56
CA PHE A 585 23.52 -30.93 -18.45
C PHE A 585 22.96 -29.49 -18.37
N PRO A 586 23.79 -28.47 -18.09
CA PRO A 586 23.36 -27.08 -18.15
C PRO A 586 23.02 -26.66 -19.60
N GLY A 587 21.79 -26.22 -19.86
CA GLY A 587 21.48 -25.34 -21.00
C GLY A 587 20.75 -25.88 -22.24
N ASP A 588 20.24 -27.12 -22.27
CA ASP A 588 19.74 -27.72 -23.55
C ASP A 588 18.29 -28.28 -23.53
N MET A 589 17.59 -28.28 -22.39
CA MET A 589 16.29 -28.97 -22.26
C MET A 589 15.09 -28.23 -22.89
N ASP A 590 15.14 -26.90 -22.96
CA ASP A 590 14.13 -26.11 -23.68
C ASP A 590 14.18 -26.37 -25.20
N VAL A 591 15.32 -26.82 -25.71
CA VAL A 591 15.56 -27.12 -27.12
C VAL A 591 15.28 -28.60 -27.41
N ASN A 592 15.63 -29.48 -26.48
CA ASN A 592 15.51 -30.93 -26.61
C ASN A 592 14.64 -31.55 -25.47
N PRO A 593 13.32 -31.30 -25.44
CA PRO A 593 12.46 -31.78 -24.35
C PRO A 593 12.30 -33.31 -24.40
N PRO A 594 12.19 -33.99 -23.23
CA PRO A 594 11.89 -35.42 -23.19
C PRO A 594 10.62 -35.75 -23.97
N LYS A 595 10.63 -36.88 -24.69
CA LYS A 595 9.43 -37.35 -25.41
C LYS A 595 8.30 -37.75 -24.47
N ASP A 596 8.64 -38.22 -23.26
CA ASP A 596 7.69 -38.65 -22.25
C ASP A 596 6.97 -37.45 -21.60
N ALA A 597 5.64 -37.50 -21.57
CA ALA A 597 4.81 -36.42 -21.03
C ALA A 597 4.91 -36.30 -19.51
N GLY A 598 5.02 -37.42 -18.79
CA GLY A 598 5.17 -37.44 -17.33
C GLY A 598 6.49 -36.80 -16.90
N LYS A 599 7.58 -37.15 -17.58
CA LYS A 599 8.90 -36.56 -17.31
C LYS A 599 8.94 -35.07 -17.63
N ARG A 600 8.26 -34.60 -18.68
CA ARG A 600 8.14 -33.16 -18.95
C ARG A 600 7.40 -32.43 -17.83
N ALA A 601 6.29 -32.99 -17.32
CA ALA A 601 5.56 -32.37 -16.22
C ALA A 601 6.39 -32.33 -14.93
N GLU A 602 7.11 -33.41 -14.62
CA GLU A 602 8.03 -33.48 -13.48
C GLU A 602 9.11 -32.38 -13.56
N LEU A 603 9.78 -32.23 -14.71
CA LEU A 603 10.85 -31.24 -14.87
C LEU A 603 10.35 -29.80 -14.89
N ALA A 604 9.11 -29.56 -15.34
CA ALA A 604 8.47 -28.26 -15.24
C ALA A 604 8.14 -27.89 -13.79
N ASN A 605 7.68 -28.86 -12.99
CA ASN A 605 7.39 -28.65 -11.57
C ASN A 605 8.65 -28.30 -10.77
N ILE A 606 9.74 -29.05 -10.98
CA ILE A 606 11.02 -28.78 -10.32
C ILE A 606 11.51 -27.36 -10.66
N GLN A 607 11.32 -26.92 -11.91
CA GLN A 607 11.73 -25.60 -12.36
C GLN A 607 10.89 -24.47 -11.73
N MET A 608 9.59 -24.72 -11.57
CA MET A 608 8.68 -23.83 -10.85
C MET A 608 9.08 -23.73 -9.37
N GLU A 609 9.46 -24.85 -8.74
CA GLU A 609 9.93 -24.86 -7.34
C GLU A 609 11.16 -23.97 -7.14
N ASP A 610 12.19 -24.04 -8.01
CA ASP A 610 13.38 -23.18 -7.90
C ASP A 610 13.04 -21.69 -8.02
N PHE A 611 12.20 -21.34 -9.00
CA PHE A 611 11.74 -19.97 -9.16
C PHE A 611 10.98 -19.51 -7.91
N MET A 612 10.12 -20.36 -7.37
CA MET A 612 9.32 -20.06 -6.18
C MET A 612 10.19 -19.92 -4.92
N ILE A 613 11.29 -20.67 -4.79
CA ILE A 613 12.25 -20.52 -3.70
C ILE A 613 12.86 -19.12 -3.75
N GLU A 614 13.43 -18.74 -4.89
CA GLU A 614 14.12 -17.44 -5.04
C GLU A 614 13.13 -16.27 -4.89
N LYS A 615 11.94 -16.39 -5.49
CA LYS A 615 10.86 -15.42 -5.33
C LYS A 615 10.43 -15.28 -3.87
N SER A 616 10.24 -16.40 -3.16
CA SER A 616 9.84 -16.38 -1.75
C SER A 616 10.91 -15.75 -0.85
N ALA A 617 12.19 -15.96 -1.16
CA ALA A 617 13.28 -15.28 -0.47
C ALA A 617 13.19 -13.76 -0.69
N PHE A 618 12.99 -13.29 -1.92
CA PHE A 618 12.80 -11.85 -2.19
C PHE A 618 11.55 -11.27 -1.53
N ASP A 619 10.43 -12.00 -1.56
CA ASP A 619 9.19 -11.59 -0.90
C ASP A 619 9.40 -11.46 0.63
N ALA A 620 10.10 -12.41 1.25
CA ALA A 620 10.45 -12.35 2.67
C ALA A 620 11.37 -11.16 2.96
N LEU A 621 12.43 -10.95 2.16
CA LEU A 621 13.36 -9.83 2.32
C LEU A 621 12.68 -8.46 2.16
N ALA A 622 11.62 -8.37 1.35
CA ALA A 622 10.84 -7.14 1.16
C ALA A 622 9.99 -6.74 2.39
N THR A 623 9.79 -7.66 3.35
CA THR A 623 9.11 -7.36 4.63
C THR A 623 10.05 -6.73 5.67
N TYR A 624 11.36 -6.74 5.42
CA TYR A 624 12.39 -6.16 6.28
C TYR A 624 12.97 -4.88 5.64
N PRO A 625 13.52 -3.94 6.43
CA PRO A 625 14.14 -2.73 5.89
C PRO A 625 15.31 -3.05 4.95
N ALA A 626 15.34 -2.44 3.76
CA ALA A 626 16.36 -2.71 2.75
C ALA A 626 17.79 -2.63 3.31
N ALA A 627 18.57 -3.69 3.08
CA ALA A 627 19.93 -3.82 3.60
C ALA A 627 20.97 -3.49 2.53
N LYS A 628 21.98 -2.70 2.92
CA LYS A 628 23.06 -2.23 2.02
C LYS A 628 23.78 -3.40 1.33
N ASN A 629 24.01 -4.50 2.03
CA ASN A 629 24.80 -5.65 1.57
C ASN A 629 23.97 -6.79 0.95
N ILE A 630 22.73 -6.51 0.55
CA ILE A 630 21.84 -7.47 -0.13
C ILE A 630 21.51 -6.96 -1.54
N ALA A 631 21.50 -7.87 -2.51
CA ALA A 631 20.97 -7.61 -3.85
C ALA A 631 19.46 -7.87 -3.83
N HIS A 632 18.67 -6.84 -4.14
CA HIS A 632 17.21 -6.93 -4.18
C HIS A 632 16.72 -7.11 -5.62
N ALA A 633 15.72 -7.98 -5.81
CA ALA A 633 14.99 -8.04 -7.06
C ALA A 633 14.12 -6.78 -7.24
N LEU A 634 13.99 -6.34 -8.49
CA LEU A 634 13.09 -5.27 -8.89
C LEU A 634 11.67 -5.81 -9.11
N ARG A 635 11.55 -6.92 -9.85
CA ARG A 635 10.28 -7.57 -10.25
C ARG A 635 10.49 -9.07 -10.50
N ALA A 636 9.44 -9.88 -10.41
CA ALA A 636 9.45 -11.32 -10.72
C ALA A 636 8.11 -11.82 -11.27
N GLY A 637 8.10 -12.83 -12.14
CA GLY A 637 6.89 -13.42 -12.73
C GLY A 637 7.19 -14.26 -13.97
N SER A 638 6.48 -14.10 -15.10
CA SER A 638 6.72 -14.89 -16.31
C SER A 638 6.64 -14.13 -17.64
N VAL A 639 7.45 -14.50 -18.62
CA VAL A 639 7.52 -13.88 -19.96
C VAL A 639 7.50 -14.98 -21.01
N ASP A 640 6.49 -14.97 -21.89
CA ASP A 640 6.21 -16.04 -22.83
C ASP A 640 6.27 -17.43 -22.17
N GLY A 641 5.69 -17.55 -20.99
CA GLY A 641 5.64 -18.79 -20.22
C GLY A 641 6.98 -19.24 -19.62
N ARG A 642 8.02 -18.40 -19.62
CA ARG A 642 9.26 -18.62 -18.87
C ARG A 642 9.23 -17.82 -17.57
N PHE A 643 9.54 -18.43 -16.44
CA PHE A 643 9.67 -17.66 -15.20
C PHE A 643 10.84 -16.69 -15.29
N THR A 644 10.70 -15.50 -14.74
CA THR A 644 11.64 -14.39 -14.93
C THR A 644 11.80 -13.58 -13.66
N ILE A 645 13.05 -13.28 -13.28
CA ILE A 645 13.40 -12.34 -12.20
C ILE A 645 14.23 -11.20 -12.78
N VAL A 646 13.88 -9.97 -12.41
CA VAL A 646 14.57 -8.74 -12.81
C VAL A 646 15.32 -8.17 -11.62
N MET A 647 16.58 -7.79 -11.81
CA MET A 647 17.42 -7.22 -10.76
C MET A 647 18.33 -6.12 -11.32
N PRO A 648 18.87 -5.21 -10.49
CA PRO A 648 19.86 -4.23 -10.93
C PRO A 648 21.13 -4.92 -11.45
N PHE A 649 21.75 -4.37 -12.50
CA PHE A 649 23.07 -4.86 -12.93
C PHE A 649 24.19 -4.27 -12.06
N PHE A 650 24.98 -5.14 -11.43
CA PHE A 650 26.11 -4.76 -10.60
C PHE A 650 27.41 -4.78 -11.43
N ARG A 651 27.80 -3.59 -11.91
CA ARG A 651 28.98 -3.39 -12.78
C ARG A 651 30.32 -3.79 -12.14
N GLY A 652 30.37 -3.98 -10.83
CA GLY A 652 31.59 -4.39 -10.13
C GLY A 652 32.01 -5.85 -10.38
N GLY A 653 31.15 -6.66 -11.01
CA GLY A 653 31.38 -8.10 -11.15
C GLY A 653 31.11 -8.83 -9.85
N SER A 654 31.56 -10.08 -9.75
CA SER A 654 31.45 -10.90 -8.54
C SER A 654 32.70 -10.79 -7.67
N VAL A 655 32.60 -11.23 -6.41
CA VAL A 655 33.78 -11.38 -5.54
C VAL A 655 34.73 -12.45 -6.09
N ARG A 656 34.24 -13.43 -6.88
CA ARG A 656 35.11 -14.36 -7.63
C ARG A 656 36.02 -13.64 -8.60
N ASP A 657 35.49 -12.66 -9.35
CA ASP A 657 36.27 -11.85 -10.27
C ASP A 657 37.28 -11.00 -9.50
N LEU A 658 36.88 -10.45 -8.35
CA LEU A 658 37.78 -9.71 -7.48
C LEU A 658 38.94 -10.56 -6.95
N CYS A 659 38.71 -11.83 -6.58
CA CYS A 659 39.80 -12.73 -6.19
C CYS A 659 40.87 -12.84 -7.28
N LYS A 660 40.45 -13.08 -8.54
CA LYS A 660 41.37 -13.19 -9.68
C LYS A 660 42.13 -11.88 -9.92
N ASN A 661 41.44 -10.75 -9.78
CA ASN A 661 42.06 -9.44 -9.97
C ASN A 661 43.04 -9.11 -8.83
N LEU A 662 42.75 -9.53 -7.59
CA LEU A 662 43.67 -9.41 -6.46
C LEU A 662 44.92 -10.27 -6.65
N ASP A 663 44.77 -11.51 -7.15
CA ASP A 663 45.90 -12.38 -7.48
C ASP A 663 46.83 -11.70 -8.49
N LYS A 664 46.26 -11.29 -9.62
CA LYS A 664 47.00 -10.60 -10.68
C LYS A 664 47.66 -9.30 -10.20
N ALA A 665 46.95 -8.49 -9.41
CA ALA A 665 47.48 -7.21 -8.93
C ALA A 665 48.62 -7.38 -7.92
N VAL A 666 48.66 -8.48 -7.15
CA VAL A 666 49.80 -8.83 -6.31
C VAL A 666 50.97 -9.35 -7.16
N GLU A 667 50.70 -10.22 -8.14
CA GLU A 667 51.70 -10.76 -9.06
C GLU A 667 52.39 -9.66 -9.89
N ASP A 668 51.61 -8.69 -10.37
CA ASP A 668 52.08 -7.53 -11.13
C ASP A 668 52.71 -6.45 -10.23
N GLY A 669 52.74 -6.64 -8.90
CA GLY A 669 53.31 -5.69 -7.93
C GLY A 669 52.53 -4.38 -7.77
N ILE A 670 51.28 -4.33 -8.24
CA ILE A 670 50.38 -3.17 -8.16
C ILE A 670 49.94 -2.93 -6.70
N ILE A 671 49.71 -4.02 -5.95
CA ILE A 671 49.35 -3.97 -4.54
C ILE A 671 50.24 -4.91 -3.71
N SER A 672 50.43 -4.56 -2.44
CA SER A 672 51.11 -5.41 -1.47
C SER A 672 50.20 -6.51 -0.90
N VAL A 673 50.80 -7.54 -0.30
CA VAL A 673 50.07 -8.58 0.45
C VAL A 673 49.26 -7.98 1.60
N GLY A 674 49.74 -6.91 2.23
CA GLY A 674 49.00 -6.18 3.27
C GLY A 674 47.74 -5.50 2.72
N GLN A 675 47.84 -4.83 1.57
CA GLN A 675 46.68 -4.22 0.89
C GLN A 675 45.67 -5.27 0.43
N ARG A 676 46.12 -6.44 -0.03
CA ARG A 676 45.24 -7.58 -0.32
C ARG A 676 44.47 -8.01 0.93
N ARG A 677 45.18 -8.22 2.05
CA ARG A 677 44.58 -8.61 3.33
C ARG A 677 43.50 -7.63 3.78
N ASP A 678 43.82 -6.33 3.76
CA ASP A 678 42.90 -5.30 4.25
C ASP A 678 41.67 -5.17 3.33
N SER A 679 41.86 -5.35 2.01
CA SER A 679 40.75 -5.40 1.03
C SER A 679 39.87 -6.64 1.22
N ALA A 680 40.47 -7.81 1.49
CA ALA A 680 39.75 -9.05 1.77
C ALA A 680 38.87 -8.92 3.03
N LEU A 681 39.43 -8.36 4.10
CA LEU A 681 38.70 -8.13 5.35
C LEU A 681 37.59 -7.08 5.16
N TYR A 682 37.82 -6.03 4.38
CA TYR A 682 36.78 -5.05 4.04
C TYR A 682 35.56 -5.71 3.36
N ILE A 683 35.82 -6.52 2.33
CA ILE A 683 34.76 -7.24 1.62
C ILE A 683 34.04 -8.23 2.56
N MET A 684 34.79 -8.95 3.40
CA MET A 684 34.22 -9.90 4.35
C MET A 684 33.36 -9.21 5.41
N GLN A 685 33.75 -8.03 5.88
CA GLN A 685 32.93 -7.25 6.81
C GLN A 685 31.55 -6.91 6.21
N GLY A 686 31.52 -6.54 4.92
CA GLY A 686 30.27 -6.32 4.19
C GLY A 686 29.44 -7.60 4.01
N ILE A 687 30.10 -8.73 3.71
CA ILE A 687 29.43 -10.05 3.62
C ILE A 687 28.81 -10.43 4.98
N LEU A 688 29.57 -10.35 6.07
CA LEU A 688 29.09 -10.63 7.43
C LEU A 688 27.94 -9.71 7.84
N SER A 689 27.97 -8.43 7.43
CA SER A 689 26.86 -7.50 7.65
C SER A 689 25.59 -7.93 6.92
N GLY A 690 25.72 -8.41 5.66
CA GLY A 690 24.61 -9.01 4.92
C GLY A 690 24.10 -10.29 5.59
N MET A 691 25.00 -11.18 6.02
CA MET A 691 24.63 -12.43 6.70
C MET A 691 23.93 -12.18 8.04
N LYS A 692 24.38 -11.20 8.82
CA LYS A 692 23.71 -10.77 10.07
C LYS A 692 22.26 -10.36 9.81
N TYR A 693 22.03 -9.65 8.70
CA TYR A 693 20.70 -9.26 8.27
C TYR A 693 19.85 -10.45 7.80
N LEU A 694 20.44 -11.41 7.08
CA LEU A 694 19.73 -12.61 6.60
C LEU A 694 19.39 -13.61 7.71
N ALA A 695 20.24 -13.74 8.73
CA ALA A 695 20.16 -14.79 9.75
C ALA A 695 18.77 -14.99 10.41
N PRO A 696 17.99 -13.94 10.77
CA PRO A 696 16.63 -14.13 11.30
C PRO A 696 15.56 -14.39 10.23
N ILE A 697 15.89 -14.22 8.95
CA ILE A 697 14.95 -14.26 7.81
C ILE A 697 15.04 -15.60 7.08
N LEU A 698 16.23 -15.99 6.65
CA LEU A 698 16.49 -17.15 5.80
C LEU A 698 17.93 -17.66 5.94
N ILE A 699 18.15 -18.89 5.48
CA ILE A 699 19.47 -19.49 5.28
C ILE A 699 19.76 -19.50 3.77
N HIS A 700 20.93 -19.01 3.36
CA HIS A 700 21.27 -18.84 1.94
C HIS A 700 21.59 -20.16 1.24
N ARG A 701 22.38 -21.04 1.89
CA ARG A 701 22.74 -22.41 1.48
C ARG A 701 23.72 -22.57 0.31
N ASP A 702 24.00 -21.53 -0.45
CA ASP A 702 25.03 -21.52 -1.52
C ASP A 702 25.84 -20.22 -1.50
N LEU A 703 26.22 -19.76 -0.30
CA LEU A 703 27.03 -18.55 -0.15
C LEU A 703 28.47 -18.82 -0.62
N LYS A 704 28.87 -18.18 -1.73
CA LYS A 704 30.20 -18.30 -2.32
C LYS A 704 30.58 -17.00 -3.06
N PRO A 705 31.85 -16.81 -3.45
CA PRO A 705 32.28 -15.56 -4.08
C PRO A 705 31.55 -15.21 -5.39
N ASP A 706 31.06 -16.21 -6.12
CA ASP A 706 30.25 -16.02 -7.34
C ASP A 706 28.87 -15.40 -7.03
N ASN A 707 28.32 -15.68 -5.84
CA ASN A 707 27.01 -15.22 -5.37
C ASN A 707 27.11 -13.95 -4.49
N VAL A 708 28.27 -13.30 -4.46
CA VAL A 708 28.45 -11.97 -3.87
C VAL A 708 28.85 -11.01 -4.98
N LEU A 709 27.96 -10.08 -5.32
CA LEU A 709 28.13 -9.10 -6.38
C LEU A 709 28.69 -7.78 -5.83
N LEU A 710 29.44 -7.05 -6.64
CA LEU A 710 30.06 -5.79 -6.25
C LEU A 710 29.29 -4.62 -6.87
N HIS A 711 28.65 -3.82 -6.01
CA HIS A 711 28.05 -2.56 -6.42
C HIS A 711 29.08 -1.44 -6.37
N ILE A 712 29.17 -0.66 -7.45
CA ILE A 712 30.03 0.53 -7.49
C ILE A 712 29.16 1.75 -7.25
N GLU A 713 29.30 2.34 -6.07
CA GLU A 713 28.71 3.64 -5.73
C GLU A 713 29.72 4.75 -6.02
N LYS A 714 29.26 5.92 -6.47
CA LYS A 714 30.11 7.10 -6.66
C LYS A 714 29.80 8.11 -5.56
N GLU A 715 30.81 8.42 -4.78
CA GLU A 715 30.75 9.48 -3.78
C GLU A 715 30.74 10.86 -4.43
N ARG A 716 30.34 11.89 -3.65
CA ARG A 716 30.27 13.29 -4.13
C ARG A 716 31.62 13.84 -4.59
N ASP A 717 32.71 13.31 -4.05
CA ASP A 717 34.09 13.67 -4.43
C ASP A 717 34.61 12.88 -5.66
N GLY A 718 33.78 12.03 -6.26
CA GLY A 718 34.12 11.22 -7.42
C GLY A 718 34.77 9.88 -7.10
N THR A 719 35.01 9.57 -5.81
CA THR A 719 35.56 8.28 -5.38
C THR A 719 34.57 7.15 -5.69
N ARG A 720 35.08 6.02 -6.20
CA ARG A 720 34.30 4.81 -6.42
C ARG A 720 34.38 3.93 -5.17
N VAL A 721 33.22 3.57 -4.63
CA VAL A 721 33.09 2.72 -3.45
C VAL A 721 32.50 1.38 -3.88
N LEU A 722 33.25 0.29 -3.66
CA LEU A 722 32.80 -1.06 -3.93
C LEU A 722 32.09 -1.62 -2.69
N ILE A 723 30.84 -2.03 -2.86
CA ILE A 723 29.99 -2.56 -1.80
C ILE A 723 29.60 -3.99 -2.16
N PRO A 724 29.97 -5.00 -1.35
CA PRO A 724 29.56 -6.39 -1.59
C PRO A 724 28.07 -6.56 -1.29
N LYS A 725 27.36 -7.25 -2.17
CA LYS A 725 25.94 -7.56 -2.11
C LYS A 725 25.72 -9.05 -2.31
N ILE A 726 25.16 -9.72 -1.31
CA ILE A 726 24.77 -11.13 -1.40
C ILE A 726 23.60 -11.26 -2.38
N ALA A 727 23.70 -12.21 -3.30
CA ALA A 727 22.76 -12.44 -4.41
C ALA A 727 22.54 -13.95 -4.64
N ASP A 728 21.61 -14.29 -5.53
CA ASP A 728 21.24 -15.66 -5.92
C ASP A 728 20.65 -16.52 -4.78
N PHE A 729 19.41 -16.21 -4.42
CA PHE A 729 18.66 -16.91 -3.36
C PHE A 729 17.98 -18.20 -3.85
N GLY A 730 18.37 -18.74 -5.01
CA GLY A 730 17.72 -19.89 -5.65
C GLY A 730 17.78 -21.21 -4.87
N THR A 731 18.64 -21.30 -3.86
CA THR A 731 18.77 -22.48 -2.98
C THR A 731 18.34 -22.22 -1.53
N SER A 732 17.90 -20.98 -1.24
CA SER A 732 17.62 -20.51 0.11
C SER A 732 16.40 -21.17 0.74
N THR A 733 16.31 -21.13 2.07
CA THR A 733 15.12 -21.57 2.82
C THR A 733 14.77 -20.54 3.87
N LEU A 734 13.48 -20.29 4.05
CA LEU A 734 13.00 -19.38 5.08
C LEU A 734 13.19 -19.97 6.48
N GLY A 735 13.41 -19.08 7.47
CA GLY A 735 13.59 -19.45 8.87
C GLY A 735 15.03 -19.86 9.21
N THR A 736 15.21 -20.34 10.44
CA THR A 736 16.54 -20.59 11.06
C THR A 736 16.90 -22.08 11.15
N SER A 737 16.00 -22.97 10.74
CA SER A 737 16.21 -24.42 10.70
C SER A 737 15.31 -25.06 9.63
N SER A 738 15.86 -25.97 8.83
CA SER A 738 15.09 -26.71 7.82
C SER A 738 15.67 -28.12 7.59
N ASP A 739 14.82 -29.14 7.49
CA ASP A 739 15.22 -30.53 7.11
C ASP A 739 14.95 -30.72 5.61
N LEU A 740 15.96 -30.46 4.78
CA LEU A 740 15.84 -30.42 3.32
C LEU A 740 16.95 -31.25 2.64
N PRO A 741 16.78 -31.63 1.36
CA PRO A 741 17.85 -32.22 0.56
C PRO A 741 19.04 -31.26 0.44
N VAL A 742 20.27 -31.79 0.48
CA VAL A 742 21.50 -31.00 0.37
C VAL A 742 21.64 -30.39 -1.03
N VAL A 743 21.68 -29.05 -1.11
CA VAL A 743 21.90 -28.30 -2.35
C VAL A 743 22.93 -27.21 -2.08
N THR A 744 24.18 -27.44 -2.46
CA THR A 744 25.28 -26.46 -2.35
C THR A 744 26.46 -26.87 -3.22
N THR A 745 27.37 -25.93 -3.52
CA THR A 745 28.59 -26.22 -4.30
C THR A 745 29.56 -27.08 -3.46
N PRO A 746 30.05 -28.24 -3.94
CA PRO A 746 30.84 -29.18 -3.11
C PRO A 746 32.03 -28.58 -2.38
N GLN A 747 32.73 -27.64 -3.02
CA GLN A 747 33.92 -26.96 -2.48
C GLN A 747 33.63 -26.02 -1.31
N TYR A 748 32.37 -25.69 -1.04
CA TYR A 748 31.96 -24.79 0.06
C TYR A 748 31.16 -25.53 1.16
N LYS A 749 31.00 -26.87 1.04
CA LYS A 749 30.25 -27.70 2.00
C LYS A 749 30.92 -27.72 3.39
N SER A 750 30.11 -27.56 4.44
CA SER A 750 30.56 -27.76 5.83
C SER A 750 30.54 -29.23 6.26
N PRO A 751 31.26 -29.62 7.33
CA PRO A 751 31.29 -31.02 7.79
C PRO A 751 29.90 -31.60 8.08
N GLU A 752 28.97 -30.81 8.64
CA GLU A 752 27.60 -31.23 8.86
C GLU A 752 26.77 -31.34 7.58
N TYR A 753 27.06 -30.53 6.55
CA TYR A 753 26.48 -30.68 5.22
C TYR A 753 26.88 -32.02 4.58
N LEU A 754 28.16 -32.36 4.69
CA LEU A 754 28.72 -33.62 4.21
C LEU A 754 28.09 -34.85 4.91
N ARG A 755 27.88 -34.76 6.22
CA ARG A 755 27.17 -35.82 7.00
C ARG A 755 25.70 -35.93 6.60
N ALA A 756 25.01 -34.80 6.40
CA ALA A 756 23.62 -34.78 5.96
C ALA A 756 23.43 -35.38 4.56
N GLU A 757 24.39 -35.14 3.65
CA GLU A 757 24.38 -35.70 2.29
C GLU A 757 24.47 -37.22 2.30
N GLN A 758 25.35 -37.79 3.15
CA GLN A 758 25.43 -39.25 3.33
C GLN A 758 24.13 -39.88 3.88
N GLN A 759 23.34 -39.10 4.63
CA GLN A 759 22.07 -39.53 5.21
C GLN A 759 20.86 -39.20 4.33
N GLY A 760 21.06 -38.53 3.20
CA GLY A 760 20.03 -38.08 2.26
C GLY A 760 19.18 -36.90 2.74
N ARG A 761 19.40 -36.39 3.96
CA ARG A 761 18.69 -35.27 4.61
C ARG A 761 19.45 -34.78 5.83
N GLY A 762 19.24 -33.53 6.24
CA GLY A 762 19.77 -33.03 7.50
C GLY A 762 19.36 -31.60 7.82
N GLN A 763 19.63 -31.21 9.07
CA GLN A 763 19.28 -29.89 9.58
C GLN A 763 20.22 -28.81 9.03
N HIS A 764 19.63 -27.83 8.35
CA HIS A 764 20.35 -26.64 7.88
C HIS A 764 20.22 -25.49 8.86
N THR A 765 21.31 -24.77 9.12
CA THR A 765 21.34 -23.60 10.03
C THR A 765 22.24 -22.50 9.46
N PRO A 766 22.10 -21.23 9.91
CA PRO A 766 22.98 -20.14 9.49
C PRO A 766 24.48 -20.39 9.73
N ALA A 767 24.84 -21.31 10.63
CA ALA A 767 26.24 -21.69 10.88
C ALA A 767 26.91 -22.34 9.65
N GLN A 768 26.14 -22.90 8.72
CA GLN A 768 26.66 -23.44 7.47
C GLN A 768 27.07 -22.32 6.49
N ASP A 769 26.31 -21.23 6.44
CA ASP A 769 26.68 -20.06 5.64
C ASP A 769 27.94 -19.39 6.21
N VAL A 770 28.14 -19.42 7.53
CA VAL A 770 29.39 -18.97 8.20
C VAL A 770 30.61 -19.76 7.73
N TRP A 771 30.50 -21.08 7.65
CA TRP A 771 31.57 -21.93 7.11
C TRP A 771 31.90 -21.55 5.65
N SER A 772 30.87 -21.39 4.83
CA SER A 772 31.02 -21.06 3.40
C SER A 772 31.66 -19.67 3.20
N ALA A 773 31.31 -18.70 4.06
CA ALA A 773 31.97 -17.40 4.14
C ALA A 773 33.44 -17.52 4.61
N GLY A 774 33.75 -18.45 5.52
CA GLY A 774 35.13 -18.70 5.97
C GLY A 774 36.04 -19.21 4.84
N ILE A 775 35.50 -20.11 4.00
CA ILE A 775 36.17 -20.56 2.78
C ILE A 775 36.40 -19.38 1.83
N SER A 776 35.40 -18.52 1.68
CA SER A 776 35.48 -17.31 0.84
C SER A 776 36.53 -16.31 1.37
N LEU A 777 36.65 -16.13 2.70
CA LEU A 777 37.68 -15.29 3.32
C LEU A 777 39.08 -15.85 3.05
N HIS A 778 39.28 -17.15 3.26
CA HIS A 778 40.55 -17.81 2.97
C HIS A 778 40.96 -17.59 1.51
N GLU A 779 40.02 -17.74 0.59
CA GLU A 779 40.25 -17.56 -0.84
C GLU A 779 40.59 -16.11 -1.20
N LEU A 780 39.91 -15.12 -0.60
CA LEU A 780 40.26 -13.71 -0.75
C LEU A 780 41.68 -13.39 -0.24
N LEU A 781 42.07 -14.00 0.89
CA LEU A 781 43.38 -13.78 1.50
C LEU A 781 44.53 -14.44 0.72
N THR A 782 44.32 -15.64 0.19
CA THR A 782 45.40 -16.49 -0.33
C THR A 782 45.35 -16.76 -1.83
N GLY A 783 44.22 -16.51 -2.47
CA GLY A 783 43.98 -16.85 -3.88
C GLY A 783 43.58 -18.31 -4.09
N ARG A 784 43.57 -19.12 -3.02
CA ARG A 784 43.29 -20.56 -3.08
C ARG A 784 42.25 -20.95 -2.04
N ARG A 785 41.51 -22.02 -2.31
CA ARG A 785 40.58 -22.59 -1.33
C ARG A 785 41.34 -23.42 -0.30
N PRO A 786 40.86 -23.52 0.96
CA PRO A 786 41.49 -24.33 1.99
C PRO A 786 41.32 -25.84 1.72
N PHE A 787 40.26 -26.24 1.03
CA PHE A 787 39.97 -27.61 0.62
C PHE A 787 39.71 -27.61 -0.89
N ASP A 788 40.63 -28.15 -1.68
CA ASP A 788 40.53 -28.11 -3.15
C ASP A 788 40.68 -29.50 -3.78
N GLY A 789 40.11 -29.65 -4.97
CA GLY A 789 40.13 -30.88 -5.79
C GLY A 789 39.50 -30.64 -7.16
N ASP A 790 39.99 -31.34 -8.19
CA ASP A 790 39.46 -31.23 -9.56
C ASP A 790 38.07 -31.89 -9.67
N LEU A 791 37.01 -31.09 -9.70
CA LEU A 791 35.64 -31.60 -9.91
C LEU A 791 35.39 -31.99 -11.38
N PRO A 792 34.62 -33.05 -11.67
CA PRO A 792 33.90 -33.94 -10.75
C PRO A 792 34.72 -35.17 -10.28
N LYS A 793 36.01 -35.27 -10.63
CA LYS A 793 36.82 -36.48 -10.36
C LYS A 793 37.22 -36.65 -8.89
N ASP A 794 37.28 -35.54 -8.15
CA ASP A 794 37.87 -35.50 -6.80
C ASP A 794 36.89 -35.06 -5.69
N GLU A 795 35.57 -35.20 -5.84
CA GLU A 795 34.62 -34.83 -4.78
C GLU A 795 34.89 -35.58 -3.46
N HIS A 796 35.30 -36.86 -3.56
CA HIS A 796 35.76 -37.64 -2.41
C HIS A 796 37.01 -37.05 -1.74
N ARG A 797 37.94 -36.44 -2.49
CA ARG A 797 39.14 -35.81 -1.91
C ARG A 797 38.79 -34.55 -1.12
N ILE A 798 37.81 -33.77 -1.59
CA ILE A 798 37.30 -32.60 -0.86
C ILE A 798 36.65 -33.07 0.44
N TYR A 799 35.84 -34.14 0.39
CA TYR A 799 35.24 -34.76 1.57
C TYR A 799 36.32 -35.18 2.58
N ASP A 800 37.33 -35.90 2.12
CA ASP A 800 38.43 -36.39 2.97
C ASP A 800 39.24 -35.23 3.56
N ALA A 801 39.52 -34.17 2.79
CA ALA A 801 40.22 -32.99 3.28
C ALA A 801 39.45 -32.28 4.41
N VAL A 802 38.14 -32.11 4.23
CA VAL A 802 37.27 -31.51 5.26
C VAL A 802 37.21 -32.41 6.50
N GLN A 803 37.13 -33.74 6.35
CA GLN A 803 37.13 -34.67 7.50
C GLN A 803 38.48 -34.71 8.22
N ASN A 804 39.59 -34.67 7.49
CA ASN A 804 40.93 -34.63 8.07
C ASN A 804 41.12 -33.36 8.90
N TYR A 805 40.71 -32.21 8.37
CA TYR A 805 40.70 -30.96 9.14
C TYR A 805 39.76 -31.03 10.34
N ALA A 806 38.53 -31.54 10.17
CA ALA A 806 37.57 -31.69 11.25
C ALA A 806 38.04 -32.63 12.38
N SER A 807 38.91 -33.58 12.06
CA SER A 807 39.51 -34.53 13.00
C SER A 807 40.81 -34.03 13.63
N GLY A 808 41.28 -32.83 13.29
CA GLY A 808 42.54 -32.25 13.78
C GLY A 808 43.80 -32.80 13.10
N ASN A 809 43.67 -33.53 11.99
CA ASN A 809 44.79 -34.11 11.24
C ASN A 809 45.36 -33.14 10.18
N ALA A 810 44.75 -31.98 9.99
CA ALA A 810 45.21 -30.91 9.12
C ALA A 810 44.99 -29.54 9.79
N GLU A 811 45.77 -28.53 9.39
CA GLU A 811 45.65 -27.16 9.89
C GLU A 811 45.42 -26.19 8.73
N ILE A 812 44.60 -25.17 8.95
CA ILE A 812 44.38 -24.07 8.00
C ILE A 812 45.34 -22.93 8.34
N LEU A 813 46.08 -22.49 7.32
CA LEU A 813 47.12 -21.44 7.42
C LEU A 813 48.16 -21.78 8.52
N PRO A 814 48.88 -22.91 8.40
CA PRO A 814 49.80 -23.35 9.44
C PRO A 814 50.92 -22.32 9.66
N GLY A 815 51.16 -21.96 10.93
CA GLY A 815 52.19 -20.99 11.32
C GLY A 815 51.80 -19.51 11.17
N ASP A 816 50.67 -19.17 10.54
CA ASP A 816 50.16 -17.81 10.48
C ASP A 816 49.42 -17.45 11.78
N GLN A 817 49.93 -16.46 12.52
CA GLN A 817 49.37 -15.98 13.78
C GLN A 817 48.66 -14.63 13.63
N SER A 818 48.38 -14.20 12.40
CA SER A 818 47.65 -12.96 12.14
C SER A 818 46.20 -13.06 12.57
N LYS A 819 45.60 -11.92 12.92
CA LYS A 819 44.17 -11.84 13.27
C LYS A 819 43.26 -12.26 12.10
N ALA A 820 43.71 -12.09 10.86
CA ALA A 820 42.97 -12.56 9.69
C ALA A 820 42.94 -14.09 9.62
N ALA A 821 44.06 -14.76 9.89
CA ALA A 821 44.12 -16.22 9.97
C ALA A 821 43.29 -16.77 11.14
N ASP A 822 43.32 -16.09 12.29
CA ASP A 822 42.49 -16.42 13.45
C ASP A 822 40.98 -16.35 13.12
N LEU A 823 40.54 -15.28 12.46
CA LEU A 823 39.15 -15.13 12.00
C LEU A 823 38.74 -16.27 11.06
N VAL A 824 39.60 -16.67 10.11
CA VAL A 824 39.35 -17.82 9.22
C VAL A 824 39.16 -19.10 10.03
N ARG A 825 40.01 -19.37 11.02
CA ARG A 825 39.90 -20.57 11.88
C ARG A 825 38.62 -20.56 12.72
N ILE A 826 38.18 -19.41 13.21
CA ILE A 826 36.90 -19.28 13.95
C ILE A 826 35.71 -19.60 13.02
N MET A 827 35.70 -19.04 11.81
CA MET A 827 34.64 -19.28 10.82
C MET A 827 34.62 -20.74 10.32
N LEU A 828 35.79 -21.36 10.23
CA LEU A 828 35.97 -22.77 9.85
C LEU A 828 36.02 -23.72 11.04
N ASN A 829 35.41 -23.38 12.18
CA ASN A 829 35.30 -24.31 13.29
C ASN A 829 34.50 -25.58 12.86
N PRO A 830 35.03 -26.81 12.98
CA PRO A 830 34.31 -28.02 12.56
C PRO A 830 33.03 -28.32 13.36
N SER A 831 32.88 -27.72 14.54
CA SER A 831 31.66 -27.80 15.36
C SER A 831 30.49 -27.07 14.69
N SER A 832 29.26 -27.55 14.91
CA SER A 832 28.05 -26.85 14.49
C SER A 832 27.76 -25.60 15.34
N ASN A 833 28.36 -25.47 16.53
CA ASN A 833 28.24 -24.30 17.39
C ASN A 833 29.28 -23.22 17.00
N ARG A 834 29.18 -22.72 15.76
CA ARG A 834 30.07 -21.66 15.24
C ARG A 834 29.62 -20.29 15.71
N ALA A 835 30.58 -19.35 15.76
CA ALA A 835 30.30 -17.95 15.99
C ALA A 835 29.29 -17.41 14.96
N THR A 836 28.35 -16.60 15.43
CA THR A 836 27.35 -15.93 14.61
C THR A 836 27.96 -14.78 13.79
N PRO A 837 27.34 -14.35 12.69
CA PRO A 837 27.81 -13.18 11.94
C PRO A 837 27.94 -11.91 12.80
N ALA A 838 27.11 -11.77 13.84
CA ALA A 838 27.19 -10.65 14.77
C ALA A 838 28.46 -10.71 15.63
N GLU A 839 28.77 -11.87 16.22
CA GLU A 839 29.99 -12.06 17.02
C GLU A 839 31.26 -11.94 16.16
N LEU A 840 31.21 -12.42 14.92
CA LEU A 840 32.34 -12.31 13.99
C LEU A 840 32.65 -10.86 13.63
N LEU A 841 31.65 -9.99 13.50
CA LEU A 841 31.85 -8.57 13.19
C LEU A 841 32.61 -7.82 14.30
N ASP A 842 32.58 -8.32 15.54
CA ASP A 842 33.30 -7.74 16.69
C ASP A 842 34.76 -8.24 16.80
N HIS A 843 35.21 -9.07 15.84
CA HIS A 843 36.54 -9.66 15.87
C HIS A 843 37.66 -8.62 15.61
N GLU A 844 38.78 -8.74 16.32
CA GLU A 844 39.91 -7.81 16.25
C GLU A 844 40.57 -7.72 14.86
N ALA A 845 40.33 -8.69 13.98
CA ALA A 845 40.80 -8.62 12.58
C ALA A 845 40.27 -7.40 11.83
N PHE A 846 39.11 -6.88 12.23
CA PHE A 846 38.51 -5.67 11.63
C PHE A 846 39.04 -4.37 12.26
N HIS A 847 39.76 -4.45 13.39
CA HIS A 847 40.34 -3.27 14.05
C HIS A 847 41.49 -2.70 13.22
N GLY A 848 41.44 -1.40 12.94
CA GLY A 848 42.51 -0.69 12.22
C GLY A 848 42.43 -0.77 10.69
N ILE A 849 41.38 -1.40 10.12
CA ILE A 849 41.13 -1.33 8.67
C ILE A 849 40.74 0.11 8.32
N ASN A 850 41.51 0.74 7.43
CA ASN A 850 41.17 2.04 6.88
C ASN A 850 40.31 1.85 5.62
N GLU A 851 38.98 1.94 5.78
CA GLU A 851 38.02 1.79 4.68
C GLU A 851 38.37 2.66 3.46
N LYS A 852 38.82 3.90 3.66
CA LYS A 852 39.17 4.80 2.56
C LYS A 852 40.35 4.27 1.75
N GLU A 853 41.33 3.65 2.40
CA GLU A 853 42.50 3.08 1.71
C GLU A 853 42.17 1.76 1.02
N CYS A 854 41.34 0.91 1.64
CA CYS A 854 40.79 -0.27 0.99
C CYS A 854 40.00 0.10 -0.26
N GLN A 855 39.16 1.14 -0.20
CA GLN A 855 38.38 1.60 -1.36
C GLN A 855 39.25 2.13 -2.49
N LYS A 856 40.33 2.87 -2.19
CA LYS A 856 41.31 3.26 -3.22
C LYS A 856 41.99 2.06 -3.86
N THR A 857 42.41 1.09 -3.04
CA THR A 857 43.06 -0.13 -3.50
C THR A 857 42.12 -0.92 -4.42
N LEU A 858 40.87 -1.14 -3.98
CA LEU A 858 39.83 -1.82 -4.75
C LEU A 858 39.47 -1.07 -6.04
N ALA A 859 39.40 0.26 -5.99
CA ALA A 859 39.14 1.08 -7.17
C ALA A 859 40.28 1.04 -8.19
N LEU A 860 41.54 0.91 -7.74
CA LEU A 860 42.70 0.74 -8.61
C LEU A 860 42.62 -0.60 -9.36
N ILE A 861 42.34 -1.68 -8.64
CA ILE A 861 42.21 -3.05 -9.18
C ILE A 861 41.03 -3.17 -10.14
N HIS A 862 39.96 -2.40 -9.94
CA HIS A 862 38.77 -2.45 -10.80
C HIS A 862 38.91 -1.60 -12.09
N GLN A 863 39.88 -0.69 -12.17
CA GLN A 863 40.14 0.13 -13.35
C GLN A 863 41.08 -0.53 -14.38
N SER A 864 41.93 -1.46 -13.93
CA SER A 864 42.82 -2.29 -14.75
C SER A 864 42.10 -3.49 -15.35
#